data_AF-A0AAV7EBT8-F1
#
_entry.id   AF-A0AAV7EBT8-F1
#
_cell.length_a   1.000
_cell.length_b   1.000
_cell.length_c   1.000
_cell.angle_alpha   90.00
_cell.angle_beta   90.00
_cell.angle_gamma   90.00
#
_symmetry.space_group_name_H-M   'P 1'
#
loop_
_entity.id
_entity.type
_entity.pdbx_description
1 polymer ?
#
loop_
_entity_poly.entity_id
_entity_poly.type
_entity_poly.pdbx_seq_one_letter_code
_entity_poly.pdbx_strand_id
1 'polypeptide(L)'
;MNRWSRKKTKVPLLVVVFAVLLVASILYNENCRDVQVQKEAIALRSRFPTSVPHDSYVRLRKKRDLGKLDWSTACISTRNYTLHGSRIRLPSEPNEEKIQQDCNWFSGEWIFDNTSYPLYNESDCPYMSDQLACTKHGRPDSMYQSWRWQPHGCNFRRWNASEMLEKLRGKRLMYVGDSLDRGQWISMVCLLQSVIPAGKKSMSPNAALTIFRAEEYNATVEFYWAPLLVKSNSDDPINHRLDKRIIAPELIDDHASEWAKADILIFNTYLWWRQGNIKVVWSADVDGICEELDGVTAMNFALQAWADWVASSVNQHEKNVFFVTMSPTHLWRREWEPGTEGNCYNEKTPIDMKSYWGSGSDVPTMQMADAVLRRLGSKVSVVNITQLSEYRKDGHPSIYRKFWETFSQEQLANPAKIERPMTSPQMARKPPTSSSTLRLMIKSWFNPLISTFLVLLLILLVSLSGDHDDYYYYYYYHYYGRRPDTTVKTYRRSGGGECDLSSGRWVFDNVSYPLYSERQCSFMSDQLACEKFGRKNLLYQNWRWQPHECNLPRFDGTVLLERLRGKRLVFVGDSLNRGQWVSMVCLLDSSIPDGHKSMHSNGSLTTFKATDYNATVEFYWAPLLVESNSDDPANHRLPDRIVRAESITKHARHWTGADILVFNSYLWWRRDMMKVLWGSFDREDGIFKEIETLRAFKMALRTWTDWLEAHIDPSTTQLFFVSMSPTHFWADEWGMASHGNCYDETEPIKEEGHWGRGSDTKMMRAVEEAIDLLKERGLSVKVVNITQLSEYRKDGHPSIHRKQWEPLTEEQIANPSSYADCIHWCLPGVPDAWNEILYSYIIS
;
A
#
# COMPACT_ATOMS: atom_id res chain seq x y z
N MET A 1 40.14 -39.74 -77.37
CA MET A 1 40.31 -40.13 -75.96
C MET A 1 39.51 -39.18 -75.08
N ASN A 2 38.87 -39.75 -74.06
CA ASN A 2 38.20 -39.16 -72.89
C ASN A 2 36.82 -38.49 -73.00
N ARG A 3 35.84 -39.27 -72.51
CA ARG A 3 34.47 -38.95 -72.05
C ARG A 3 34.46 -37.95 -70.89
N TRP A 4 33.40 -37.14 -70.80
CA TRP A 4 32.80 -36.77 -69.50
C TRP A 4 31.27 -36.60 -69.62
N SER A 5 30.57 -37.21 -68.66
CA SER A 5 29.14 -37.50 -68.68
C SER A 5 28.28 -36.40 -68.02
N ARG A 6 27.17 -36.05 -68.68
CA ARG A 6 26.04 -35.30 -68.09
C ARG A 6 25.36 -36.11 -66.98
N LYS A 7 25.24 -35.56 -65.77
CA LYS A 7 24.29 -36.02 -64.74
C LYS A 7 23.19 -34.98 -64.56
N LYS A 8 21.94 -35.42 -64.75
CA LYS A 8 20.70 -34.70 -64.44
C LYS A 8 20.56 -34.60 -62.92
N THR A 9 20.47 -33.38 -62.39
CA THR A 9 20.10 -33.12 -60.99
C THR A 9 18.59 -33.30 -60.83
N LYS A 10 18.19 -34.31 -60.07
CA LYS A 10 16.82 -34.46 -59.58
C LYS A 10 16.66 -33.46 -58.42
N VAL A 11 15.85 -32.42 -58.64
CA VAL A 11 15.37 -31.57 -57.55
C VAL A 11 14.53 -32.47 -56.62
N PRO A 12 14.79 -32.48 -55.30
CA PRO A 12 14.02 -33.32 -54.40
C PRO A 12 12.59 -32.79 -54.31
N LEU A 13 11.62 -33.69 -54.43
CA LEU A 13 10.17 -33.44 -54.31
C LEU A 13 9.81 -32.58 -53.07
N LEU A 14 10.61 -32.69 -52.01
CA LEU A 14 10.51 -31.89 -50.78
C LEU A 14 10.66 -30.37 -51.00
N VAL A 15 11.51 -29.92 -51.93
CA VAL A 15 11.73 -28.49 -52.20
C VAL A 15 10.53 -27.89 -52.95
N VAL A 16 9.91 -28.69 -53.81
CA VAL A 16 8.69 -28.28 -54.54
C VAL A 16 7.48 -28.25 -53.59
N VAL A 17 7.35 -29.25 -52.71
CA VAL A 17 6.27 -29.29 -51.70
C VAL A 17 6.40 -28.12 -50.71
N PHE A 18 7.62 -27.78 -50.29
CA PHE A 18 7.86 -26.65 -49.40
C PHE A 18 7.53 -25.30 -50.07
N ALA A 19 7.88 -25.13 -51.34
CA ALA A 19 7.53 -23.92 -52.09
C ALA A 19 6.01 -23.78 -52.31
N VAL A 20 5.29 -24.89 -52.54
CA VAL A 20 3.82 -24.88 -52.72
C VAL A 20 3.10 -24.52 -51.41
N LEU A 21 3.57 -25.03 -50.26
CA LEU A 21 2.98 -24.69 -48.95
C LEU A 21 3.23 -23.23 -48.57
N LEU A 22 4.39 -22.68 -48.93
CA LEU A 22 4.73 -21.28 -48.67
C LEU A 22 3.88 -20.32 -49.52
N VAL A 23 3.65 -20.65 -50.79
CA VAL A 23 2.75 -19.88 -51.68
C VAL A 23 1.29 -20.00 -51.26
N ALA A 24 0.83 -21.18 -50.81
CA ALA A 24 -0.54 -21.36 -50.32
C ALA A 24 -0.81 -20.59 -49.02
N SER A 25 0.20 -20.45 -48.15
CA SER A 25 0.09 -19.68 -46.90
C SER A 25 0.05 -18.17 -47.16
N ILE A 26 0.79 -17.68 -48.17
CA ILE A 26 0.75 -16.27 -48.59
C ILE A 26 -0.61 -15.93 -49.25
N LEU A 27 -1.12 -16.79 -50.13
CA LEU A 27 -2.42 -16.57 -50.80
C LEU A 27 -3.63 -16.69 -49.85
N TYR A 28 -3.54 -17.49 -48.79
CA TYR A 28 -4.59 -17.59 -47.77
C TYR A 28 -4.65 -16.32 -46.89
N ASN A 29 -3.51 -15.63 -46.70
CA ASN A 29 -3.43 -14.43 -45.86
C ASN A 29 -3.90 -13.16 -46.59
N GLU A 30 -3.77 -13.09 -47.92
CA GLU A 30 -4.28 -11.95 -48.71
C GLU A 30 -5.82 -11.97 -48.86
N ASN A 31 -6.46 -13.14 -48.91
CA ASN A 31 -7.91 -13.23 -49.16
C ASN A 31 -8.79 -13.01 -47.90
N CYS A 32 -8.19 -12.88 -46.71
CA CYS A 32 -8.90 -12.59 -45.45
C CYS A 32 -8.83 -11.12 -45.01
N ARG A 33 -8.06 -10.26 -45.70
CA ARG A 33 -8.00 -8.82 -45.38
C ARG A 33 -9.02 -7.95 -46.11
N ASP A 34 -9.65 -8.44 -47.19
CA ASP A 34 -10.53 -7.61 -48.04
C ASP A 34 -12.04 -7.82 -47.87
N VAL A 35 -12.50 -8.74 -47.01
CA VAL A 35 -13.96 -9.00 -46.81
C VAL A 35 -14.52 -8.37 -45.53
N GLN A 36 -13.67 -7.96 -44.58
CA GLN A 36 -14.14 -7.48 -43.26
C GLN A 36 -14.06 -5.96 -43.08
N VAL A 37 -13.38 -5.23 -43.97
CA VAL A 37 -13.25 -3.76 -43.91
C VAL A 37 -14.40 -3.03 -44.60
N GLN A 38 -15.21 -3.70 -45.42
CA GLN A 38 -16.23 -3.03 -46.25
C GLN A 38 -17.68 -3.09 -45.72
N LYS A 39 -17.94 -3.71 -44.55
CA LYS A 39 -19.32 -3.81 -43.98
C LYS A 39 -19.65 -2.86 -42.83
N GLU A 40 -18.68 -2.25 -42.16
CA GLU A 40 -18.97 -1.36 -41.01
C GLU A 40 -18.80 0.14 -41.29
N ALA A 41 -18.30 0.53 -42.47
CA ALA A 41 -18.08 1.94 -42.81
C ALA A 41 -19.28 2.66 -43.47
N ILE A 42 -20.45 2.02 -43.67
CA ILE A 42 -21.57 2.61 -44.44
C ILE A 42 -22.84 2.93 -43.60
N ALA A 43 -22.91 2.59 -42.31
CA ALA A 43 -24.15 2.73 -41.54
C ALA A 43 -24.24 3.90 -40.53
N LEU A 44 -23.36 4.91 -40.59
CA LEU A 44 -23.51 6.11 -39.74
C LEU A 44 -23.37 7.43 -40.50
N ARG A 45 -24.18 7.59 -41.54
CA ARG A 45 -24.50 8.92 -42.07
C ARG A 45 -25.93 8.96 -42.58
N SER A 46 -26.89 9.21 -41.68
CA SER A 46 -27.92 10.24 -41.85
C SER A 46 -29.11 10.08 -40.90
N ARG A 47 -29.55 11.25 -40.40
CA ARG A 47 -30.90 11.63 -39.95
C ARG A 47 -31.39 11.16 -38.58
N PHE A 48 -31.39 12.11 -37.66
CA PHE A 48 -32.52 12.32 -36.75
C PHE A 48 -33.82 12.42 -37.58
N PRO A 49 -34.88 11.69 -37.20
CA PRO A 49 -36.04 12.39 -36.64
C PRO A 49 -36.73 11.67 -35.47
N THR A 50 -37.15 12.50 -34.53
CA THR A 50 -38.34 12.49 -33.68
C THR A 50 -39.35 11.33 -33.75
N SER A 51 -39.82 10.97 -32.55
CA SER A 51 -41.08 10.31 -32.16
C SER A 51 -41.09 8.78 -31.99
N VAL A 52 -41.54 8.38 -30.80
CA VAL A 52 -41.77 7.02 -30.28
C VAL A 52 -43.04 6.44 -30.92
N PRO A 53 -43.10 5.12 -31.20
CA PRO A 53 -44.10 4.29 -30.52
C PRO A 53 -43.57 2.94 -30.02
N HIS A 54 -44.17 2.48 -28.92
CA HIS A 54 -44.20 1.11 -28.41
C HIS A 54 -44.27 0.05 -29.53
N ASP A 55 -43.43 -1.00 -29.49
CA ASP A 55 -43.61 -2.22 -28.69
C ASP A 55 -42.65 -3.35 -29.15
N SER A 56 -42.24 -4.21 -28.21
CA SER A 56 -41.74 -5.58 -28.36
C SER A 56 -40.49 -5.89 -29.22
N TYR A 57 -39.36 -6.13 -28.55
CA TYR A 57 -38.68 -7.44 -28.43
C TYR A 57 -37.47 -7.32 -27.48
N VAL A 58 -37.73 -7.30 -26.17
CA VAL A 58 -36.70 -7.44 -25.14
C VAL A 58 -36.36 -8.92 -25.00
N ARG A 59 -35.16 -9.34 -25.42
CA ARG A 59 -34.55 -10.58 -24.90
C ARG A 59 -34.12 -10.30 -23.46
N LEU A 60 -35.01 -10.61 -22.52
CA LEU A 60 -34.73 -10.64 -21.08
C LEU A 60 -33.59 -11.65 -20.83
N ARG A 61 -32.38 -11.17 -20.52
CA ARG A 61 -31.39 -12.02 -19.83
C ARG A 61 -31.95 -12.32 -18.44
N LYS A 62 -32.17 -13.59 -18.14
CA LYS A 62 -32.62 -14.07 -16.82
C LYS A 62 -31.51 -13.76 -15.81
N LYS A 63 -31.75 -12.89 -14.83
CA LYS A 63 -30.86 -12.69 -13.68
C LYS A 63 -30.98 -13.88 -12.72
N ARG A 64 -29.88 -14.23 -12.02
CA ARG A 64 -29.92 -15.24 -10.96
C ARG A 64 -30.65 -14.65 -9.75
N ASP A 65 -31.70 -15.33 -9.28
CA ASP A 65 -32.38 -14.96 -8.03
C ASP A 65 -31.52 -15.43 -6.85
N LEU A 66 -30.70 -14.53 -6.31
CA LEU A 66 -29.83 -14.83 -5.19
C LEU A 66 -30.59 -14.89 -3.84
N GLY A 67 -31.85 -14.42 -3.78
CA GLY A 67 -32.67 -14.47 -2.57
C GLY A 67 -32.94 -15.90 -2.09
N LYS A 68 -32.99 -16.86 -3.03
CA LYS A 68 -33.20 -18.30 -2.81
C LYS A 68 -31.97 -19.16 -3.11
N LEU A 69 -30.78 -18.59 -2.97
CA LEU A 69 -29.53 -19.26 -3.29
C LEU A 69 -29.27 -20.44 -2.33
N ASP A 70 -29.21 -21.65 -2.87
CA ASP A 70 -28.69 -22.82 -2.16
C ASP A 70 -27.15 -22.81 -2.21
N TRP A 71 -26.53 -22.61 -1.04
CA TRP A 71 -25.08 -22.51 -0.91
C TRP A 71 -24.33 -23.77 -1.35
N SER A 72 -24.97 -24.94 -1.28
CA SER A 72 -24.34 -26.21 -1.70
C SER A 72 -24.15 -26.28 -3.21
N THR A 73 -24.95 -25.53 -3.98
CA THR A 73 -24.91 -25.45 -5.44
C THR A 73 -24.53 -24.05 -5.95
N ALA A 74 -24.16 -23.13 -5.05
CA ALA A 74 -23.87 -21.74 -5.39
C ALA A 74 -22.67 -21.60 -6.35
N CYS A 75 -21.63 -22.40 -6.11
CA CYS A 75 -20.36 -22.41 -6.86
C CYS A 75 -20.11 -23.78 -7.54
N ILE A 76 -20.61 -23.96 -8.75
CA ILE A 76 -20.36 -25.13 -9.61
C ILE A 76 -18.92 -25.12 -10.14
N SER A 77 -18.40 -23.93 -10.45
CA SER A 77 -16.99 -23.74 -10.83
C SER A 77 -16.42 -22.48 -10.17
N THR A 78 -15.10 -22.34 -10.18
CA THR A 78 -14.40 -21.22 -9.56
C THR A 78 -13.37 -20.67 -10.53
N ARG A 79 -13.35 -19.36 -10.69
CA ARG A 79 -12.32 -18.64 -11.43
C ARG A 79 -11.61 -17.68 -10.50
N ASN A 80 -10.34 -17.41 -10.77
CA ASN A 80 -9.64 -16.35 -10.06
C ASN A 80 -10.28 -15.02 -10.43
N TYR A 81 -10.49 -14.17 -9.42
CA TYR A 81 -10.94 -12.81 -9.65
C TYR A 81 -9.95 -12.10 -10.57
N THR A 82 -10.44 -11.58 -11.69
CA THR A 82 -9.70 -10.68 -12.57
C THR A 82 -10.39 -9.34 -12.46
N LEU A 83 -9.63 -8.29 -12.09
CA LEU A 83 -10.14 -6.94 -11.88
C LEU A 83 -10.85 -6.42 -13.14
N HIS A 84 -12.17 -6.61 -13.22
CA HIS A 84 -13.02 -6.03 -14.24
C HIS A 84 -13.37 -4.60 -13.85
N GLY A 85 -12.55 -3.65 -14.30
CA GLY A 85 -12.94 -2.29 -14.72
C GLY A 85 -13.72 -1.38 -13.76
N SER A 86 -13.95 -1.79 -12.52
CA SER A 86 -14.64 -1.00 -11.50
C SER A 86 -13.58 -0.34 -10.64
N ARG A 87 -13.21 0.88 -11.06
CA ARG A 87 -12.33 1.78 -10.30
C ARG A 87 -12.83 1.85 -8.85
N ILE A 88 -12.06 1.33 -7.90
CA ILE A 88 -12.18 1.73 -6.50
C ILE A 88 -11.77 3.20 -6.46
N ARG A 89 -12.76 4.09 -6.57
CA ARG A 89 -12.62 5.51 -6.27
C ARG A 89 -12.59 5.63 -4.76
N LEU A 90 -11.41 5.78 -4.17
CA LEU A 90 -11.29 6.42 -2.86
C LEU A 90 -11.71 7.89 -3.05
N PRO A 91 -12.77 8.38 -2.39
CA PRO A 91 -13.14 9.78 -2.46
C PRO A 91 -12.07 10.64 -1.79
N SER A 92 -11.78 11.79 -2.40
CA SER A 92 -11.20 12.94 -1.73
C SER A 92 -12.07 13.35 -0.54
N GLU A 93 -11.48 13.60 0.63
CA GLU A 93 -12.25 14.12 1.76
C GLU A 93 -12.62 15.61 1.61
N PRO A 94 -13.76 16.02 2.20
CA PRO A 94 -14.20 17.41 2.26
C PRO A 94 -13.50 18.20 3.37
N ASN A 95 -13.67 19.53 3.29
CA ASN A 95 -13.10 20.55 4.17
C ASN A 95 -13.27 20.30 5.68
N GLU A 96 -12.19 20.65 6.39
CA GLU A 96 -12.06 21.09 7.77
C GLU A 96 -13.39 21.43 8.49
N GLU A 97 -13.71 20.64 9.52
CA GLU A 97 -14.33 21.18 10.72
C GLU A 97 -13.33 21.11 11.88
N LYS A 98 -13.06 22.27 12.49
CA LYS A 98 -12.29 22.39 13.73
C LYS A 98 -12.91 21.53 14.82
N ILE A 99 -12.29 20.40 15.14
CA ILE A 99 -12.66 19.65 16.35
C ILE A 99 -11.89 20.22 17.54
N GLN A 100 -12.68 20.88 18.37
CA GLN A 100 -12.34 21.33 19.71
C GLN A 100 -11.83 20.16 20.56
N GLN A 101 -10.84 20.44 21.41
CA GLN A 101 -10.06 19.54 22.26
C GLN A 101 -10.90 18.51 23.05
N ASP A 102 -11.25 17.39 22.41
CA ASP A 102 -11.92 16.24 23.03
C ASP A 102 -10.91 15.10 23.30
N CYS A 103 -11.08 14.40 24.42
CA CYS A 103 -10.18 13.34 24.84
C CYS A 103 -10.24 12.12 23.91
N ASN A 104 -9.08 11.66 23.43
CA ASN A 104 -8.97 10.38 22.74
C ASN A 104 -9.07 9.20 23.74
N TRP A 105 -10.25 8.59 23.85
CA TRP A 105 -10.48 7.46 24.76
C TRP A 105 -9.69 6.19 24.45
N PHE A 106 -9.11 6.07 23.25
CA PHE A 106 -8.46 4.86 22.75
C PHE A 106 -6.93 4.92 22.85
N SER A 107 -6.37 6.08 23.21
CA SER A 107 -4.95 6.26 23.51
C SER A 107 -4.76 6.31 25.03
N GLY A 108 -3.93 5.43 25.59
CA GLY A 108 -3.90 5.20 27.03
C GLY A 108 -3.01 4.03 27.43
N GLU A 109 -3.18 3.59 28.67
CA GLU A 109 -2.50 2.42 29.21
C GLU A 109 -3.40 1.58 30.12
N TRP A 110 -3.08 0.29 30.26
CA TRP A 110 -3.75 -0.57 31.21
C TRP A 110 -3.20 -0.33 32.61
N ILE A 111 -4.08 -0.03 33.56
CA ILE A 111 -3.77 0.18 34.97
C ILE A 111 -4.41 -0.94 35.78
N PHE A 112 -3.64 -1.51 36.69
CA PHE A 112 -4.16 -2.51 37.62
C PHE A 112 -5.01 -1.82 38.72
N ASP A 113 -6.27 -2.23 38.83
CA ASP A 113 -7.26 -1.73 39.77
C ASP A 113 -8.12 -2.89 40.28
N ASN A 114 -7.67 -3.55 41.34
CA ASN A 114 -8.42 -4.62 42.01
C ASN A 114 -9.51 -4.08 42.97
N THR A 115 -9.71 -2.77 43.04
CA THR A 115 -10.71 -2.14 43.91
C THR A 115 -12.01 -1.88 43.17
N SER A 116 -11.91 -1.45 41.90
CA SER A 116 -13.07 -1.10 41.07
C SER A 116 -13.35 -2.11 39.95
N TYR A 117 -12.45 -3.06 39.70
CA TYR A 117 -12.58 -4.08 38.66
C TYR A 117 -12.42 -5.51 39.23
N PRO A 118 -13.14 -6.51 38.66
CA PRO A 118 -14.03 -6.39 37.50
C PRO A 118 -15.36 -5.68 37.80
N LEU A 119 -16.02 -5.19 36.76
CA LEU A 119 -17.31 -4.50 36.89
C LEU A 119 -18.48 -5.43 37.30
N TYR A 120 -18.29 -6.74 37.15
CA TYR A 120 -19.18 -7.81 37.61
C TYR A 120 -18.38 -9.10 37.78
N ASN A 121 -18.83 -10.02 38.64
CA ASN A 121 -18.23 -11.34 38.73
C ASN A 121 -18.85 -12.30 37.71
N GLU A 122 -18.04 -13.24 37.20
CA GLU A 122 -18.49 -14.26 36.26
C GLU A 122 -19.67 -15.09 36.80
N SER A 123 -19.64 -15.44 38.08
CA SER A 123 -20.70 -16.19 38.78
C SER A 123 -22.04 -15.46 38.85
N ASP A 124 -22.01 -14.14 38.79
CA ASP A 124 -23.19 -13.31 39.03
C ASP A 124 -24.01 -13.09 37.75
N CYS A 125 -23.44 -13.45 36.58
CA CYS A 125 -24.11 -13.34 35.29
C CYS A 125 -24.67 -14.69 34.82
N PRO A 126 -25.99 -14.92 34.92
CA PRO A 126 -26.61 -16.17 34.48
C PRO A 126 -26.62 -16.35 32.95
N TYR A 127 -26.32 -15.29 32.20
CA TYR A 127 -26.29 -15.29 30.73
C TYR A 127 -24.89 -15.53 30.17
N MET A 128 -23.88 -15.76 31.03
CA MET A 128 -22.51 -16.01 30.59
C MET A 128 -22.45 -17.29 29.74
N SER A 129 -21.78 -17.22 28.59
CA SER A 129 -21.55 -18.40 27.76
C SER A 129 -20.44 -19.27 28.36
N ASP A 130 -20.63 -20.60 28.32
CA ASP A 130 -19.59 -21.57 28.66
C ASP A 130 -18.28 -21.40 27.82
N GLN A 131 -18.33 -20.70 26.68
CA GLN A 131 -17.11 -20.38 25.91
C GLN A 131 -16.26 -19.26 26.53
N LEU A 132 -16.84 -18.45 27.40
CA LEU A 132 -16.23 -17.26 28.01
C LEU A 132 -16.12 -17.38 29.54
N ALA A 133 -16.83 -18.34 30.16
CA ALA A 133 -16.84 -18.60 31.59
C ALA A 133 -15.54 -19.29 32.07
N CYS A 134 -14.44 -18.54 32.10
CA CYS A 134 -13.10 -19.06 32.35
C CYS A 134 -12.97 -19.66 33.75
N THR A 135 -13.50 -19.00 34.78
CA THR A 135 -13.38 -19.48 36.16
C THR A 135 -14.21 -20.75 36.38
N LYS A 136 -15.42 -20.80 35.80
CA LYS A 136 -16.26 -22.01 35.78
C LYS A 136 -15.56 -23.20 35.13
N HIS A 137 -14.73 -22.93 34.11
CA HIS A 137 -13.94 -23.93 33.41
C HIS A 137 -12.50 -24.08 33.93
N GLY A 138 -12.24 -23.63 35.16
CA GLY A 138 -11.04 -24.00 35.92
C GLY A 138 -9.82 -23.11 35.72
N ARG A 139 -10.00 -21.87 35.21
CA ARG A 139 -8.89 -20.90 35.17
C ARG A 139 -8.43 -20.55 36.59
N PRO A 140 -7.16 -20.79 36.95
CA PRO A 140 -6.69 -20.64 38.32
C PRO A 140 -6.33 -19.20 38.72
N ASP A 141 -6.07 -18.32 37.76
CA ASP A 141 -5.75 -16.90 37.96
C ASP A 141 -6.96 -15.99 37.66
N SER A 142 -7.09 -14.90 38.42
CA SER A 142 -8.15 -13.89 38.23
C SER A 142 -7.61 -12.47 38.02
N MET A 143 -6.29 -12.26 38.09
CA MET A 143 -5.68 -10.91 38.00
C MET A 143 -5.99 -10.20 36.67
N TYR A 144 -6.21 -10.96 35.59
CA TYR A 144 -6.59 -10.42 34.29
C TYR A 144 -7.91 -9.61 34.34
N GLN A 145 -8.77 -9.89 35.32
CA GLN A 145 -10.07 -9.22 35.52
C GLN A 145 -9.92 -7.82 36.15
N SER A 146 -8.79 -7.53 36.78
CA SER A 146 -8.55 -6.30 37.55
C SER A 146 -7.79 -5.24 36.74
N TRP A 147 -7.69 -5.36 35.42
CA TRP A 147 -7.09 -4.33 34.58
C TRP A 147 -8.16 -3.39 34.04
N ARG A 148 -7.93 -2.08 34.17
CA ARG A 148 -8.77 -1.02 33.57
C ARG A 148 -7.97 -0.20 32.57
N TRP A 149 -8.61 0.21 31.48
CA TRP A 149 -8.01 1.12 30.52
C TRP A 149 -8.07 2.56 31.05
N GLN A 150 -6.95 3.27 31.01
CA GLN A 150 -6.84 4.67 31.38
C GLN A 150 -6.44 5.49 30.14
N PRO A 151 -7.37 6.27 29.57
CA PRO A 151 -7.03 7.19 28.50
C PRO A 151 -6.00 8.23 28.94
N HIS A 152 -5.16 8.67 28.02
CA HIS A 152 -4.27 9.81 28.21
C HIS A 152 -5.08 11.10 28.20
N GLY A 153 -4.83 11.98 29.18
CA GLY A 153 -5.44 13.32 29.22
C GLY A 153 -6.90 13.37 29.71
N CYS A 154 -7.56 12.24 29.99
CA CYS A 154 -8.87 12.24 30.66
C CYS A 154 -9.16 10.95 31.43
N ASN A 155 -10.29 10.91 32.14
CA ASN A 155 -10.78 9.73 32.85
C ASN A 155 -12.10 9.26 32.26
N PHE A 156 -12.32 7.94 32.23
CA PHE A 156 -13.66 7.43 31.99
C PHE A 156 -14.61 7.83 33.12
N ARG A 157 -15.85 8.10 32.73
CA ARG A 157 -16.93 8.16 33.70
C ARG A 157 -17.15 6.75 34.26
N ARG A 158 -17.29 6.63 35.57
CA ARG A 158 -17.55 5.34 36.23
C ARG A 158 -18.82 4.71 35.66
N TRP A 159 -18.75 3.40 35.36
CA TRP A 159 -19.89 2.64 34.86
C TRP A 159 -21.10 2.72 35.81
N ASN A 160 -22.29 2.96 35.25
CA ASN A 160 -23.55 2.95 35.96
C ASN A 160 -24.62 2.27 35.10
N ALA A 161 -25.03 1.07 35.51
CA ALA A 161 -25.98 0.25 34.77
C ALA A 161 -27.37 0.90 34.67
N SER A 162 -27.85 1.55 35.74
CA SER A 162 -29.15 2.25 35.74
C SER A 162 -29.15 3.43 34.78
N GLU A 163 -28.07 4.21 34.73
CA GLU A 163 -27.95 5.31 33.77
C GLU A 163 -27.95 4.80 32.31
N MET A 164 -27.23 3.71 32.05
CA MET A 164 -27.24 3.08 30.72
C MET A 164 -28.63 2.57 30.34
N LEU A 165 -29.34 1.90 31.26
CA LEU A 165 -30.71 1.43 31.02
C LEU A 165 -31.69 2.59 30.76
N GLU A 166 -31.55 3.72 31.46
CA GLU A 166 -32.35 4.92 31.18
C GLU A 166 -32.06 5.49 29.78
N LYS A 167 -30.80 5.46 29.32
CA LYS A 167 -30.45 5.86 27.94
C LYS A 167 -31.02 4.91 26.90
N LEU A 168 -31.20 3.64 27.26
CA LEU A 168 -31.82 2.60 26.44
C LEU A 168 -33.35 2.53 26.57
N ARG A 169 -33.97 3.34 27.42
CA ARG A 169 -35.42 3.27 27.65
C ARG A 169 -36.19 3.46 26.34
N GLY A 170 -37.04 2.49 26.00
CA GLY A 170 -37.81 2.49 24.76
C GLY A 170 -36.99 2.22 23.49
N LYS A 171 -35.74 1.75 23.61
CA LYS A 171 -34.80 1.58 22.48
C LYS A 171 -34.28 0.16 22.35
N ARG A 172 -33.80 -0.15 21.15
CA ARG A 172 -33.11 -1.37 20.77
C ARG A 172 -31.62 -1.08 20.51
N LEU A 173 -30.75 -1.66 21.33
CA LEU A 173 -29.31 -1.72 21.11
C LEU A 173 -28.98 -3.07 20.46
N MET A 174 -28.38 -3.08 19.28
CA MET A 174 -28.06 -4.30 18.55
C MET A 174 -26.58 -4.36 18.15
N TYR A 175 -25.95 -5.47 18.53
CA TYR A 175 -24.63 -5.91 18.08
C TYR A 175 -24.80 -6.77 16.84
N VAL A 176 -23.96 -6.56 15.83
CA VAL A 176 -24.04 -7.18 14.52
C VAL A 176 -22.65 -7.58 14.06
N GLY A 177 -22.38 -8.88 13.98
CA GLY A 177 -21.08 -9.32 13.53
C GLY A 177 -20.76 -10.77 13.80
N ASP A 178 -19.47 -11.01 14.02
CA ASP A 178 -18.91 -12.33 14.27
C ASP A 178 -18.93 -12.74 15.77
N SER A 179 -18.22 -13.81 16.11
CA SER A 179 -18.17 -14.33 17.49
C SER A 179 -17.56 -13.37 18.52
N LEU A 180 -16.71 -12.43 18.08
CA LEU A 180 -16.09 -11.43 18.95
C LEU A 180 -17.13 -10.40 19.40
N ASP A 181 -17.97 -9.95 18.49
CA ASP A 181 -19.08 -9.03 18.78
C ASP A 181 -20.14 -9.68 19.67
N ARG A 182 -20.36 -11.00 19.51
CA ARG A 182 -21.17 -11.79 20.46
C ARG A 182 -20.58 -11.74 21.87
N GLY A 183 -19.26 -11.79 22.00
CA GLY A 183 -18.58 -11.64 23.29
C GLY A 183 -18.81 -10.28 23.92
N GLN A 184 -18.74 -9.20 23.12
CA GLN A 184 -19.04 -7.85 23.58
C GLN A 184 -20.51 -7.69 24.00
N TRP A 185 -21.44 -8.26 23.24
CA TRP A 185 -22.87 -8.30 23.59
C TRP A 185 -23.12 -9.02 24.92
N ILE A 186 -22.53 -10.20 25.14
CA ILE A 186 -22.65 -10.93 26.41
C ILE A 186 -22.12 -10.07 27.57
N SER A 187 -20.98 -9.39 27.37
CA SER A 187 -20.43 -8.47 28.38
C SER A 187 -21.41 -7.34 28.71
N MET A 188 -22.03 -6.71 27.71
CA MET A 188 -23.06 -5.68 27.92
C MET A 188 -24.28 -6.22 28.68
N VAL A 189 -24.77 -7.41 28.35
CA VAL A 189 -25.87 -8.04 29.08
C VAL A 189 -25.48 -8.28 30.55
N CYS A 190 -24.29 -8.81 30.81
CA CYS A 190 -23.81 -9.04 32.17
C CYS A 190 -23.63 -7.75 32.99
N LEU A 191 -23.20 -6.66 32.35
CA LEU A 191 -23.06 -5.34 32.96
C LEU A 191 -24.40 -4.72 33.38
N LEU A 192 -25.50 -5.07 32.70
CA LEU A 192 -26.83 -4.47 32.92
C LEU A 192 -27.76 -5.36 33.75
N GLN A 193 -27.65 -6.68 33.63
CA GLN A 193 -28.66 -7.60 34.17
C GLN A 193 -28.81 -7.54 35.70
N SER A 194 -27.75 -7.19 36.44
CA SER A 194 -27.74 -7.25 37.90
C SER A 194 -28.67 -6.24 38.55
N VAL A 195 -28.92 -5.11 37.89
CA VAL A 195 -29.83 -4.06 38.39
C VAL A 195 -31.28 -4.26 37.93
N ILE A 196 -31.56 -5.27 37.10
CA ILE A 196 -32.91 -5.59 36.61
C ILE A 196 -33.49 -6.75 37.44
N PRO A 197 -34.70 -6.60 38.02
CA PRO A 197 -35.36 -7.66 38.77
C PRO A 197 -35.54 -8.95 37.96
N ALA A 198 -35.41 -10.11 38.59
CA ALA A 198 -35.44 -11.42 37.92
C ALA A 198 -36.68 -11.66 37.03
N GLY A 199 -37.87 -11.22 37.48
CA GLY A 199 -39.12 -11.34 36.71
C GLY A 199 -39.35 -10.25 35.66
N LYS A 200 -38.38 -9.33 35.48
CA LYS A 200 -38.43 -8.19 34.54
C LYS A 200 -37.32 -8.23 33.50
N LYS A 201 -36.60 -9.35 33.41
CA LYS A 201 -35.61 -9.62 32.37
C LYS A 201 -35.86 -10.97 31.70
N SER A 202 -35.63 -11.04 30.40
CA SER A 202 -35.77 -12.28 29.64
C SER A 202 -34.73 -12.36 28.52
N MET A 203 -34.42 -13.58 28.07
CA MET A 203 -33.53 -13.83 26.94
C MET A 203 -34.26 -14.76 25.97
N SER A 204 -34.26 -14.41 24.68
CA SER A 204 -34.80 -15.30 23.65
C SER A 204 -33.94 -16.56 23.52
N PRO A 205 -34.46 -17.64 22.90
CA PRO A 205 -33.62 -18.76 22.50
C PRO A 205 -32.45 -18.29 21.62
N ASN A 206 -31.34 -19.03 21.69
CA ASN A 206 -30.18 -18.77 20.84
C ASN A 206 -30.54 -19.05 19.38
N ALA A 207 -30.56 -18.00 18.58
CA ALA A 207 -30.87 -18.00 17.15
C ALA A 207 -29.99 -16.97 16.44
N ALA A 208 -30.17 -16.80 15.13
CA ALA A 208 -29.45 -15.77 14.38
C ALA A 208 -29.65 -14.38 14.99
N LEU A 209 -30.88 -14.06 15.43
CA LEU A 209 -31.18 -12.92 16.29
C LEU A 209 -31.46 -13.39 17.73
N THR A 210 -30.62 -12.95 18.67
CA THR A 210 -30.79 -13.21 20.10
C THR A 210 -31.10 -11.90 20.83
N ILE A 211 -32.16 -11.88 21.64
CA ILE A 211 -32.70 -10.67 22.25
C ILE A 211 -32.74 -10.82 23.78
N PHE A 212 -31.99 -9.97 24.48
CA PHE A 212 -32.17 -9.74 25.91
C PHE A 212 -33.15 -8.58 26.11
N ARG A 213 -34.18 -8.76 26.94
CA ARG A 213 -35.19 -7.74 27.23
C ARG A 213 -35.09 -7.27 28.67
N ALA A 214 -35.16 -5.95 28.86
CA ALA A 214 -35.35 -5.28 30.14
C ALA A 214 -36.76 -4.66 30.17
N GLU A 215 -37.74 -5.42 30.68
CA GLU A 215 -39.17 -5.11 30.55
C GLU A 215 -39.55 -3.76 31.16
N GLU A 216 -38.98 -3.42 32.33
CA GLU A 216 -39.25 -2.16 33.03
C GLU A 216 -38.76 -0.91 32.28
N TYR A 217 -37.76 -1.09 31.41
CA TYR A 217 -37.21 -0.03 30.58
C TYR A 217 -37.79 -0.03 29.18
N ASN A 218 -38.60 -1.03 28.83
CA ASN A 218 -39.01 -1.28 27.45
C ASN A 218 -37.80 -1.25 26.50
N ALA A 219 -36.70 -1.89 26.91
CA ALA A 219 -35.40 -1.80 26.25
C ALA A 219 -34.91 -3.20 25.86
N THR A 220 -34.17 -3.29 24.75
CA THR A 220 -33.55 -4.54 24.32
C THR A 220 -32.06 -4.38 24.05
N VAL A 221 -31.31 -5.44 24.34
CA VAL A 221 -29.89 -5.61 24.00
C VAL A 221 -29.77 -6.87 23.16
N GLU A 222 -29.50 -6.70 21.88
CA GLU A 222 -29.67 -7.71 20.85
C GLU A 222 -28.33 -8.09 20.22
N PHE A 223 -28.21 -9.33 19.77
CA PHE A 223 -27.11 -9.80 18.95
C PHE A 223 -27.63 -10.45 17.68
N TYR A 224 -27.16 -9.98 16.55
CA TYR A 224 -27.46 -10.53 15.24
C TYR A 224 -26.21 -11.15 14.62
N TRP A 225 -26.29 -12.44 14.29
CA TRP A 225 -25.21 -13.18 13.64
C TRP A 225 -25.12 -12.82 12.15
N ALA A 226 -24.15 -11.98 11.82
CA ALA A 226 -23.81 -11.62 10.44
C ALA A 226 -22.28 -11.51 10.34
N PRO A 227 -21.57 -12.64 10.42
CA PRO A 227 -20.13 -12.65 10.66
C PRO A 227 -19.31 -12.04 9.52
N LEU A 228 -19.86 -11.98 8.31
CA LEU A 228 -19.27 -11.34 7.13
C LEU A 228 -20.09 -10.12 6.66
N LEU A 229 -21.04 -9.64 7.47
CA LEU A 229 -22.00 -8.55 7.26
C LEU A 229 -22.98 -8.75 6.09
N VAL A 230 -22.50 -9.17 4.92
CA VAL A 230 -23.32 -9.53 3.77
C VAL A 230 -23.74 -11.00 3.84
N LYS A 231 -24.77 -11.35 3.06
CA LYS A 231 -25.27 -12.73 2.98
C LYS A 231 -24.15 -13.71 2.60
N SER A 232 -24.06 -14.81 3.33
CA SER A 232 -22.99 -15.79 3.23
C SER A 232 -23.45 -17.22 3.55
N ASN A 233 -22.66 -18.21 3.12
CA ASN A 233 -22.88 -19.60 3.53
C ASN A 233 -22.57 -19.85 5.01
N SER A 234 -22.10 -18.83 5.74
CA SER A 234 -21.72 -18.91 7.14
C SER A 234 -22.71 -18.19 8.08
N ASP A 235 -23.90 -17.83 7.58
CA ASP A 235 -24.95 -17.12 8.34
C ASP A 235 -25.76 -18.04 9.27
N ASP A 236 -25.53 -19.37 9.23
CA ASP A 236 -26.10 -20.29 10.22
C ASP A 236 -25.26 -20.23 11.52
N PRO A 237 -25.81 -19.73 12.65
CA PRO A 237 -25.07 -19.58 13.89
C PRO A 237 -24.61 -20.90 14.53
N ILE A 238 -25.06 -22.05 14.02
CA ILE A 238 -24.69 -23.41 14.43
C ILE A 238 -23.76 -24.04 13.39
N ASN A 239 -24.15 -24.06 12.11
CA ASN A 239 -23.44 -24.76 11.02
C ASN A 239 -22.54 -23.85 10.17
N HIS A 240 -21.79 -22.93 10.79
CA HIS A 240 -20.97 -21.91 10.10
C HIS A 240 -19.48 -22.28 9.92
N ARG A 241 -19.03 -23.40 10.50
CA ARG A 241 -17.62 -23.84 10.42
C ARG A 241 -17.39 -24.60 9.13
N LEU A 242 -17.26 -23.86 8.04
CA LEU A 242 -17.07 -24.40 6.69
C LEU A 242 -15.63 -24.18 6.23
N ASP A 243 -15.07 -25.18 5.53
CA ASP A 243 -13.72 -25.09 4.96
C ASP A 243 -13.59 -24.02 3.86
N LYS A 244 -14.73 -23.68 3.22
CA LYS A 244 -14.81 -22.70 2.14
C LYS A 244 -15.91 -21.71 2.44
N ARG A 245 -15.56 -20.43 2.50
CA ARG A 245 -16.52 -19.34 2.72
C ARG A 245 -16.96 -18.77 1.39
N ILE A 246 -18.26 -18.53 1.27
CA ILE A 246 -18.90 -17.96 0.08
C ILE A 246 -19.75 -16.77 0.54
N ILE A 247 -19.58 -15.62 -0.11
CA ILE A 247 -20.36 -14.40 0.14
C ILE A 247 -21.10 -13.93 -1.11
N ALA A 248 -22.19 -13.20 -0.90
CA ALA A 248 -22.94 -12.48 -1.91
C ALA A 248 -23.05 -10.99 -1.51
N PRO A 249 -22.07 -10.14 -1.88
CA PRO A 249 -22.00 -8.75 -1.43
C PRO A 249 -23.22 -7.90 -1.81
N GLU A 250 -23.90 -8.26 -2.91
CA GLU A 250 -25.09 -7.56 -3.41
C GLU A 250 -26.35 -7.77 -2.55
N LEU A 251 -26.31 -8.66 -1.57
CA LEU A 251 -27.46 -9.07 -0.76
C LEU A 251 -27.30 -8.67 0.70
N ILE A 252 -27.01 -7.39 0.93
CA ILE A 252 -26.99 -6.86 2.29
C ILE A 252 -28.40 -6.64 2.86
N ASP A 253 -29.38 -6.35 2.00
CA ASP A 253 -30.74 -6.00 2.42
C ASP A 253 -31.44 -7.11 3.22
N ASP A 254 -31.10 -8.37 2.95
CA ASP A 254 -31.60 -9.53 3.71
C ASP A 254 -31.26 -9.38 5.19
N HIS A 255 -29.97 -9.14 5.51
CA HIS A 255 -29.53 -8.86 6.88
C HIS A 255 -30.00 -7.50 7.37
N ALA A 256 -29.96 -6.49 6.50
CA ALA A 256 -30.29 -5.14 6.90
C ALA A 256 -31.74 -4.96 7.33
N SER A 257 -32.65 -5.77 6.80
CA SER A 257 -34.05 -5.79 7.24
C SER A 257 -34.21 -6.09 8.74
N GLU A 258 -33.28 -6.83 9.35
CA GLU A 258 -33.29 -7.20 10.77
C GLU A 258 -32.80 -6.04 11.66
N TRP A 259 -31.74 -5.34 11.23
CA TRP A 259 -31.10 -4.28 12.01
C TRP A 259 -31.58 -2.86 11.66
N ALA A 260 -32.32 -2.69 10.56
CA ALA A 260 -32.79 -1.39 10.08
C ALA A 260 -33.68 -0.66 11.10
N LYS A 261 -34.37 -1.40 11.98
CA LYS A 261 -35.27 -0.83 13.00
C LYS A 261 -34.65 -0.70 14.40
N ALA A 262 -33.36 -0.99 14.57
CA ALA A 262 -32.69 -0.77 15.85
C ALA A 262 -32.26 0.70 16.01
N ASP A 263 -32.29 1.24 17.22
CA ASP A 263 -31.95 2.64 17.52
C ASP A 263 -30.44 2.85 17.64
N ILE A 264 -29.74 1.83 18.13
CA ILE A 264 -28.28 1.84 18.30
C ILE A 264 -27.72 0.57 17.69
N LEU A 265 -26.79 0.73 16.75
CA LEU A 265 -26.14 -0.37 16.04
C LEU A 265 -24.64 -0.39 16.37
N ILE A 266 -24.11 -1.57 16.66
CA ILE A 266 -22.69 -1.81 16.86
C ILE A 266 -22.28 -2.92 15.89
N PHE A 267 -21.40 -2.62 14.95
CA PHE A 267 -20.94 -3.54 13.93
C PHE A 267 -19.50 -4.00 14.17
N ASN A 268 -19.20 -5.25 13.82
CA ASN A 268 -17.86 -5.80 13.78
C ASN A 268 -17.74 -6.92 12.74
N THR A 269 -16.59 -7.04 12.09
CA THR A 269 -16.25 -8.23 11.27
C THR A 269 -14.74 -8.28 11.07
N TYR A 270 -14.07 -9.40 11.42
CA TYR A 270 -12.62 -9.49 11.23
C TYR A 270 -12.05 -10.89 11.07
N LEU A 271 -12.20 -11.75 12.09
CA LEU A 271 -11.35 -12.93 12.26
C LEU A 271 -11.48 -13.93 11.10
N TRP A 272 -12.65 -13.99 10.49
CA TRP A 272 -12.97 -14.97 9.45
C TRP A 272 -12.41 -14.61 8.08
N TRP A 273 -12.15 -13.32 7.83
CA TRP A 273 -11.46 -12.86 6.62
C TRP A 273 -10.00 -13.30 6.58
N ARG A 274 -9.43 -13.66 7.73
CA ARG A 274 -8.04 -14.14 7.82
C ARG A 274 -7.85 -15.61 7.47
N GLN A 275 -8.93 -16.36 7.18
CA GLN A 275 -8.91 -17.81 7.03
C GLN A 275 -8.79 -18.29 5.57
N GLY A 276 -7.90 -17.65 4.80
CA GLY A 276 -7.64 -18.00 3.40
C GLY A 276 -8.56 -17.27 2.41
N ASN A 277 -8.71 -17.85 1.23
CA ASN A 277 -9.48 -17.24 0.14
C ASN A 277 -10.99 -17.34 0.38
N ILE A 278 -11.70 -16.33 -0.09
CA ILE A 278 -13.16 -16.21 -0.02
C ILE A 278 -13.73 -16.30 -1.44
N LYS A 279 -14.81 -17.05 -1.60
CA LYS A 279 -15.55 -17.12 -2.86
C LYS A 279 -16.66 -16.07 -2.88
N VAL A 280 -16.85 -15.43 -4.02
CA VAL A 280 -17.87 -14.41 -4.22
C VAL A 280 -18.82 -14.84 -5.33
N VAL A 281 -20.12 -14.68 -5.07
CA VAL A 281 -21.22 -14.92 -6.02
C VAL A 281 -21.85 -13.59 -6.41
N TRP A 282 -21.98 -13.34 -7.71
CA TRP A 282 -22.64 -12.14 -8.26
C TRP A 282 -23.99 -12.49 -8.91
N SER A 283 -24.96 -11.56 -8.92
CA SER A 283 -26.27 -11.79 -9.54
C SER A 283 -26.22 -11.86 -11.07
N ALA A 284 -25.14 -11.32 -11.65
CA ALA A 284 -24.87 -11.32 -13.09
C ALA A 284 -24.41 -12.69 -13.62
N ASP A 285 -23.90 -13.58 -12.77
CA ASP A 285 -23.34 -14.87 -13.16
C ASP A 285 -24.40 -15.98 -13.11
N VAL A 286 -24.98 -16.31 -14.27
CA VAL A 286 -26.07 -17.27 -14.41
C VAL A 286 -25.60 -18.74 -14.42
N ASP A 287 -24.29 -18.98 -14.58
CA ASP A 287 -23.70 -20.30 -14.82
C ASP A 287 -23.13 -21.00 -13.56
N GLY A 288 -23.40 -20.46 -12.36
CA GLY A 288 -22.87 -21.03 -11.12
C GLY A 288 -21.35 -20.87 -10.95
N ILE A 289 -20.75 -19.88 -11.62
CA ILE A 289 -19.34 -19.52 -11.50
C ILE A 289 -19.17 -18.61 -10.28
N CYS A 290 -18.20 -18.92 -9.44
CA CYS A 290 -17.77 -18.03 -8.35
C CYS A 290 -16.39 -17.47 -8.61
N GLU A 291 -16.14 -16.27 -8.10
CA GLU A 291 -14.83 -15.65 -8.12
C GLU A 291 -14.12 -15.90 -6.81
N GLU A 292 -12.85 -16.29 -6.86
CA GLU A 292 -12.02 -16.49 -5.68
C GLU A 292 -11.14 -15.27 -5.44
N LEU A 293 -11.26 -14.70 -4.24
CA LEU A 293 -10.59 -13.47 -3.81
C LEU A 293 -9.81 -13.77 -2.52
N ASP A 294 -8.75 -13.00 -2.28
CA ASP A 294 -8.13 -12.97 -0.95
C ASP A 294 -9.09 -12.34 0.08
N GLY A 295 -8.86 -12.63 1.35
CA GLY A 295 -9.74 -12.20 2.44
C GLY A 295 -9.91 -10.68 2.57
N VAL A 296 -8.87 -9.90 2.29
CA VAL A 296 -8.92 -8.43 2.41
C VAL A 296 -9.78 -7.83 1.30
N THR A 297 -9.58 -8.31 0.05
CA THR A 297 -10.38 -7.84 -1.09
C THR A 297 -11.86 -8.22 -0.93
N ALA A 298 -12.14 -9.45 -0.46
CA ALA A 298 -13.51 -9.86 -0.19
C ALA A 298 -14.16 -9.06 0.95
N MET A 299 -13.41 -8.76 2.02
CA MET A 299 -13.87 -7.92 3.12
C MET A 299 -14.19 -6.51 2.66
N ASN A 300 -13.38 -5.93 1.77
CA ASN A 300 -13.65 -4.63 1.19
C ASN A 300 -14.99 -4.61 0.45
N PHE A 301 -15.30 -5.60 -0.40
CA PHE A 301 -16.61 -5.66 -1.05
C PHE A 301 -17.79 -5.71 -0.06
N ALA A 302 -17.66 -6.50 1.01
CA ALA A 302 -18.69 -6.57 2.04
C ALA A 302 -18.84 -5.25 2.82
N LEU A 303 -17.72 -4.62 3.20
CA LEU A 303 -17.72 -3.33 3.90
C LEU A 303 -18.22 -2.19 3.02
N GLN A 304 -17.96 -2.19 1.71
CA GLN A 304 -18.53 -1.21 0.78
C GLN A 304 -20.05 -1.33 0.72
N ALA A 305 -20.59 -2.56 0.60
CA ALA A 305 -22.03 -2.79 0.62
C ALA A 305 -22.66 -2.31 1.93
N TRP A 306 -22.00 -2.57 3.07
CA TRP A 306 -22.41 -2.05 4.38
C TRP A 306 -22.35 -0.53 4.47
N ALA A 307 -21.27 0.08 3.99
CA ALA A 307 -21.11 1.53 3.99
C ALA A 307 -22.17 2.22 3.12
N ASP A 308 -22.50 1.65 1.96
CA ASP A 308 -23.54 2.17 1.09
C ASP A 308 -24.93 2.05 1.75
N TRP A 309 -25.20 0.96 2.48
CA TRP A 309 -26.41 0.84 3.31
C TRP A 309 -26.44 1.90 4.42
N VAL A 310 -25.35 2.10 5.16
CA VAL A 310 -25.27 3.14 6.21
C VAL A 310 -25.50 4.53 5.61
N ALA A 311 -24.82 4.84 4.51
CA ALA A 311 -24.92 6.13 3.84
C ALA A 311 -26.36 6.43 3.41
N SER A 312 -27.08 5.43 2.89
CA SER A 312 -28.44 5.58 2.37
C SER A 312 -29.54 5.49 3.44
N SER A 313 -29.35 4.68 4.48
CA SER A 313 -30.42 4.29 5.41
C SER A 313 -30.29 4.88 6.81
N VAL A 314 -29.14 5.45 7.18
CA VAL A 314 -28.90 5.97 8.53
C VAL A 314 -29.08 7.48 8.59
N ASN A 315 -30.00 7.91 9.45
CA ASN A 315 -30.15 9.27 9.93
C ASN A 315 -29.46 9.41 11.29
N GLN A 316 -28.37 10.16 11.35
CA GLN A 316 -27.53 10.33 12.55
C GLN A 316 -28.25 11.03 13.73
N HIS A 317 -29.38 11.70 13.48
CA HIS A 317 -30.18 12.31 14.54
C HIS A 317 -31.15 11.33 15.21
N GLU A 318 -31.43 10.21 14.56
CA GLU A 318 -32.38 9.18 15.02
C GLU A 318 -31.67 7.91 15.45
N LYS A 319 -30.53 7.60 14.83
CA LYS A 319 -29.82 6.34 15.00
C LYS A 319 -28.34 6.56 15.21
N ASN A 320 -27.80 5.91 16.24
CA ASN A 320 -26.36 5.88 16.50
C ASN A 320 -25.77 4.60 15.93
N VAL A 321 -24.74 4.72 15.10
CA VAL A 321 -24.04 3.58 14.51
C VAL A 321 -22.60 3.59 14.95
N PHE A 322 -22.13 2.46 15.45
CA PHE A 322 -20.76 2.24 15.87
C PHE A 322 -20.13 1.13 15.04
N PHE A 323 -18.83 1.23 14.80
CA PHE A 323 -18.03 0.14 14.24
C PHE A 323 -16.85 -0.16 15.16
N VAL A 324 -16.76 -1.40 15.63
CA VAL A 324 -15.70 -1.87 16.54
C VAL A 324 -14.56 -2.44 15.71
N THR A 325 -13.36 -1.89 15.89
CA THR A 325 -12.18 -2.29 15.13
C THR A 325 -11.70 -3.70 15.51
N MET A 326 -10.73 -4.20 14.76
CA MET A 326 -10.23 -5.57 14.82
C MET A 326 -9.80 -5.99 16.23
N SER A 327 -10.29 -7.15 16.69
CA SER A 327 -9.82 -7.80 17.91
C SER A 327 -8.63 -8.73 17.59
N PRO A 328 -7.49 -8.60 18.29
CA PRO A 328 -6.27 -9.32 17.97
C PRO A 328 -6.26 -10.78 18.42
N THR A 329 -5.42 -11.58 17.77
CA THR A 329 -5.08 -12.95 18.21
C THR A 329 -3.69 -12.99 18.84
N HIS A 330 -3.48 -13.92 19.77
CA HIS A 330 -2.21 -14.10 20.49
C HIS A 330 -1.71 -15.54 20.32
N LEU A 331 -1.38 -15.88 19.07
CA LEU A 331 -1.08 -17.26 18.67
C LEU A 331 0.35 -17.68 18.96
N TRP A 332 1.29 -16.74 19.12
CA TRP A 332 2.71 -17.04 19.20
C TRP A 332 3.39 -16.25 20.31
N ARG A 333 3.81 -16.93 21.40
CA ARG A 333 4.50 -16.28 22.53
C ARG A 333 5.75 -15.51 22.13
N ARG A 334 6.48 -16.02 21.13
CA ARG A 334 7.65 -15.36 20.53
C ARG A 334 7.43 -13.91 20.09
N GLU A 335 6.18 -13.48 19.88
CA GLU A 335 5.85 -12.11 19.48
C GLU A 335 6.06 -11.10 20.61
N TRP A 336 5.82 -11.51 21.86
CA TRP A 336 6.04 -10.67 23.04
C TRP A 336 7.21 -11.14 23.91
N GLU A 337 7.75 -12.34 23.66
CA GLU A 337 8.91 -12.88 24.36
C GLU A 337 9.82 -13.65 23.38
N PRO A 338 10.73 -12.97 22.66
CA PRO A 338 11.56 -13.57 21.61
C PRO A 338 12.36 -14.79 22.09
N GLY A 339 12.38 -15.86 21.27
CA GLY A 339 13.09 -17.10 21.59
C GLY A 339 12.27 -18.12 22.41
N THR A 340 11.02 -17.79 22.77
CA THR A 340 10.13 -18.72 23.47
C THR A 340 9.14 -19.40 22.53
N GLU A 341 8.79 -20.64 22.87
CA GLU A 341 7.69 -21.36 22.23
C GLU A 341 6.42 -21.24 23.09
N GLY A 342 5.26 -21.32 22.43
CA GLY A 342 3.95 -21.24 23.08
C GLY A 342 3.07 -20.17 22.45
N ASN A 343 2.04 -19.78 23.19
CA ASN A 343 0.97 -18.88 22.79
C ASN A 343 0.41 -18.18 24.05
N CYS A 344 -0.86 -17.72 24.01
CA CYS A 344 -1.51 -17.08 25.15
C CYS A 344 -1.73 -17.98 26.40
N TYR A 345 -1.45 -19.28 26.34
CA TYR A 345 -1.59 -20.18 27.47
C TYR A 345 -0.66 -19.81 28.64
N ASN A 346 -1.23 -19.72 29.84
CA ASN A 346 -0.58 -19.27 31.08
C ASN A 346 -0.09 -17.81 31.09
N GLU A 347 -0.50 -16.98 30.14
CA GLU A 347 -0.26 -15.54 30.22
C GLU A 347 -1.17 -14.89 31.27
N LYS A 348 -0.58 -14.23 32.28
CA LYS A 348 -1.32 -13.68 33.44
C LYS A 348 -1.32 -12.16 33.53
N THR A 349 -0.44 -11.51 32.76
CA THR A 349 -0.29 -10.06 32.76
C THR A 349 -0.33 -9.54 31.32
N PRO A 350 -0.79 -8.29 31.12
CA PRO A 350 -0.65 -7.59 29.86
C PRO A 350 0.81 -7.47 29.44
N ILE A 351 1.00 -7.12 28.17
CA ILE A 351 2.28 -6.68 27.63
C ILE A 351 2.51 -5.24 28.09
N ASP A 352 3.68 -5.00 28.66
CA ASP A 352 4.14 -3.71 29.18
C ASP A 352 4.91 -2.88 28.12
N MET A 353 5.37 -3.53 27.06
CA MET A 353 6.01 -2.89 25.91
C MET A 353 5.00 -2.02 25.15
N LYS A 354 5.08 -0.70 25.36
CA LYS A 354 4.17 0.30 24.74
C LYS A 354 4.17 0.26 23.21
N SER A 355 5.28 -0.15 22.58
CA SER A 355 5.40 -0.28 21.13
C SER A 355 5.00 -1.66 20.57
N TYR A 356 4.45 -2.56 21.40
CA TYR A 356 4.08 -3.90 20.95
C TYR A 356 2.98 -3.87 19.88
N TRP A 357 3.18 -4.67 18.84
CA TRP A 357 2.19 -4.93 17.79
C TRP A 357 2.30 -6.38 17.32
N GLY A 358 1.31 -7.21 17.66
CA GLY A 358 1.29 -8.62 17.28
C GLY A 358 0.89 -8.85 15.82
N SER A 359 1.15 -10.05 15.30
CA SER A 359 0.61 -10.48 13.99
C SER A 359 -0.90 -10.78 14.04
N GLY A 360 -1.49 -10.66 15.23
CA GLY A 360 -2.92 -10.74 15.51
C GLY A 360 -3.76 -9.64 14.86
N SER A 361 -3.17 -8.48 14.59
CA SER A 361 -3.79 -7.33 13.94
C SER A 361 -3.16 -7.02 12.58
N ASP A 362 -3.78 -7.55 11.53
CA ASP A 362 -3.42 -7.37 10.12
C ASP A 362 -3.59 -5.90 9.66
N VAL A 363 -2.48 -5.17 9.59
CA VAL A 363 -2.42 -3.75 9.20
C VAL A 363 -3.11 -3.44 7.86
N PRO A 364 -2.93 -4.22 6.76
CA PRO A 364 -3.67 -4.00 5.51
C PRO A 364 -5.19 -4.02 5.68
N THR A 365 -5.73 -4.98 6.43
CA THR A 365 -7.16 -5.05 6.74
C THR A 365 -7.61 -3.81 7.50
N MET A 366 -6.81 -3.32 8.45
CA MET A 366 -7.14 -2.12 9.22
C MET A 366 -7.22 -0.87 8.35
N GLN A 367 -6.24 -0.68 7.47
CA GLN A 367 -6.18 0.47 6.57
C GLN A 367 -7.37 0.48 5.61
N MET A 368 -7.76 -0.69 5.09
CA MET A 368 -8.94 -0.83 4.25
C MET A 368 -10.22 -0.49 5.01
N ALA A 369 -10.39 -1.02 6.22
CA ALA A 369 -11.57 -0.73 7.04
C ALA A 369 -11.66 0.75 7.42
N ASP A 370 -10.55 1.36 7.83
CA ASP A 370 -10.46 2.80 8.15
C ASP A 370 -10.84 3.67 6.95
N ALA A 371 -10.36 3.34 5.74
CA ALA A 371 -10.72 4.06 4.52
C ALA A 371 -12.23 4.01 4.20
N VAL A 372 -12.89 2.89 4.48
CA VAL A 372 -14.36 2.76 4.31
C VAL A 372 -15.10 3.55 5.38
N LEU A 373 -14.65 3.50 6.64
CA LEU A 373 -15.31 4.15 7.78
C LEU A 373 -15.22 5.68 7.72
N ARG A 374 -14.06 6.24 7.37
CA ARG A 374 -13.87 7.69 7.22
C ARG A 374 -14.85 8.31 6.21
N ARG A 375 -15.12 7.58 5.12
CA ARG A 375 -16.10 7.94 4.09
C ARG A 375 -17.53 8.18 4.62
N LEU A 376 -17.87 7.61 5.78
CA LEU A 376 -19.19 7.76 6.40
C LEU A 376 -19.27 8.97 7.34
N GLY A 377 -18.12 9.60 7.67
CA GLY A 377 -18.03 10.77 8.51
C GLY A 377 -18.78 10.59 9.84
N SER A 378 -19.59 11.58 10.22
CA SER A 378 -20.37 11.57 11.46
C SER A 378 -21.48 10.52 11.53
N LYS A 379 -21.79 9.79 10.43
CA LYS A 379 -22.81 8.74 10.45
C LYS A 379 -22.36 7.50 11.24
N VAL A 380 -21.06 7.31 11.44
CA VAL A 380 -20.51 6.17 12.19
C VAL A 380 -19.48 6.65 13.20
N SER A 381 -19.60 6.17 14.44
CA SER A 381 -18.58 6.34 15.48
C SER A 381 -17.67 5.12 15.54
N VAL A 382 -16.36 5.32 15.40
CA VAL A 382 -15.39 4.21 15.43
C VAL A 382 -14.95 3.94 16.87
N VAL A 383 -15.09 2.69 17.31
CA VAL A 383 -14.60 2.22 18.61
C VAL A 383 -13.26 1.52 18.37
N ASN A 384 -12.16 2.26 18.48
CA ASN A 384 -10.82 1.79 18.15
C ASN A 384 -10.22 0.97 19.31
N ILE A 385 -10.45 -0.34 19.31
CA ILE A 385 -10.04 -1.25 20.38
C ILE A 385 -8.75 -2.02 20.07
N THR A 386 -8.21 -1.90 18.86
CA THR A 386 -7.22 -2.87 18.36
C THR A 386 -5.92 -2.84 19.15
N GLN A 387 -5.29 -1.68 19.27
CA GLN A 387 -4.02 -1.54 19.98
C GLN A 387 -4.16 -1.82 21.48
N LEU A 388 -5.19 -1.27 22.14
CA LEU A 388 -5.41 -1.54 23.57
C LEU A 388 -5.64 -3.03 23.85
N SER A 389 -6.22 -3.77 22.89
CA SER A 389 -6.43 -5.20 23.01
C SER A 389 -5.19 -6.03 22.68
N GLU A 390 -4.25 -5.51 21.87
CA GLU A 390 -2.95 -6.16 21.59
C GLU A 390 -2.13 -6.29 22.86
N TYR A 391 -2.24 -5.38 23.82
CA TYR A 391 -1.56 -5.54 25.10
C TYR A 391 -2.13 -6.70 25.94
N ARG A 392 -3.34 -7.19 25.65
CA ARG A 392 -4.10 -8.11 26.52
C ARG A 392 -3.91 -9.58 26.16
N LYS A 393 -2.66 -10.03 26.08
CA LYS A 393 -2.31 -11.45 25.93
C LYS A 393 -2.89 -12.35 27.03
N ASP A 394 -3.13 -11.79 28.21
CA ASP A 394 -3.74 -12.42 29.39
C ASP A 394 -5.28 -12.54 29.31
N GLY A 395 -5.91 -11.75 28.43
CA GLY A 395 -7.37 -11.63 28.34
C GLY A 395 -8.08 -12.77 27.59
N HIS A 396 -7.34 -13.72 27.01
CA HIS A 396 -7.93 -14.82 26.24
C HIS A 396 -8.51 -15.92 27.15
N PRO A 397 -9.58 -16.62 26.74
CA PRO A 397 -10.09 -17.78 27.47
C PRO A 397 -9.09 -18.95 27.55
N SER A 398 -8.21 -19.04 26.56
CA SER A 398 -7.27 -20.15 26.39
C SER A 398 -7.99 -21.51 26.42
N ILE A 399 -7.50 -22.47 27.22
CA ILE A 399 -8.12 -23.79 27.43
C ILE A 399 -9.29 -23.78 28.42
N TYR A 400 -9.51 -22.66 29.13
CA TYR A 400 -10.51 -22.56 30.19
C TYR A 400 -11.87 -22.21 29.63
N ARG A 401 -12.39 -23.07 28.75
CA ARG A 401 -13.68 -22.89 28.12
C ARG A 401 -14.28 -24.22 27.70
N LYS A 402 -15.58 -24.24 27.47
CA LYS A 402 -16.22 -25.38 26.84
C LYS A 402 -15.90 -25.42 25.35
N PHE A 403 -15.25 -26.49 24.95
CA PHE A 403 -15.04 -26.82 23.56
C PHE A 403 -16.24 -27.60 23.03
N TRP A 404 -16.57 -27.38 21.75
CA TRP A 404 -17.62 -28.12 21.07
C TRP A 404 -17.20 -29.55 20.73
N GLU A 405 -15.89 -29.81 20.70
CA GLU A 405 -15.27 -31.11 20.45
C GLU A 405 -14.67 -31.67 21.74
N THR A 406 -14.84 -32.96 22.00
CA THR A 406 -14.20 -33.66 23.12
C THR A 406 -12.73 -33.92 22.80
N PHE A 407 -11.82 -33.26 23.53
CA PHE A 407 -10.39 -33.51 23.38
C PHE A 407 -9.95 -34.84 24.00
N SER A 408 -8.99 -35.49 23.35
CA SER A 408 -8.32 -36.67 23.89
C SER A 408 -7.52 -36.36 25.16
N GLN A 409 -7.28 -37.36 26.00
CA GLN A 409 -6.43 -37.26 27.20
C GLN A 409 -5.02 -36.74 26.86
N GLU A 410 -4.50 -37.04 25.67
CA GLU A 410 -3.20 -36.56 25.19
C GLU A 410 -3.21 -35.06 24.81
N GLN A 411 -4.32 -34.58 24.23
CA GLN A 411 -4.52 -33.15 23.97
C GLN A 411 -4.68 -32.37 25.27
N LEU A 412 -5.44 -32.91 26.24
CA LEU A 412 -5.59 -32.32 27.57
C LEU A 412 -4.27 -32.33 28.37
N ALA A 413 -3.39 -33.31 28.13
CA ALA A 413 -2.06 -33.38 28.72
C ALA A 413 -1.03 -32.41 28.07
N ASN A 414 -1.33 -31.86 26.88
CA ASN A 414 -0.48 -30.87 26.22
C ASN A 414 -1.31 -29.69 25.65
N PRO A 415 -1.74 -28.75 26.53
CA PRO A 415 -2.55 -27.58 26.18
C PRO A 415 -2.04 -26.75 25.00
N ALA A 416 -0.72 -26.64 24.84
CA ALA A 416 -0.09 -25.88 23.76
C ALA A 416 -0.32 -26.48 22.35
N LYS A 417 -0.87 -27.70 22.24
CA LYS A 417 -1.29 -28.30 20.97
C LYS A 417 -2.75 -28.03 20.63
N ILE A 418 -3.61 -27.81 21.63
CA ILE A 418 -5.05 -27.53 21.43
C ILE A 418 -5.27 -26.20 20.70
N GLU A 419 -4.36 -25.26 20.89
CA GLU A 419 -4.46 -23.89 20.38
C GLU A 419 -3.61 -23.62 19.12
N ARG A 420 -2.95 -24.64 18.55
CA ARG A 420 -2.30 -24.50 17.23
C ARG A 420 -3.36 -24.51 16.13
N PRO A 421 -3.27 -23.66 15.09
CA PRO A 421 -4.19 -23.73 13.97
C PRO A 421 -4.14 -25.14 13.35
N MET A 422 -5.31 -25.74 13.11
CA MET A 422 -5.43 -26.97 12.33
C MET A 422 -4.87 -26.71 10.92
N THR A 423 -3.60 -27.04 10.70
CA THR A 423 -3.09 -27.21 9.35
C THR A 423 -3.79 -28.42 8.72
N SER A 424 -4.23 -28.28 7.47
CA SER A 424 -4.72 -29.39 6.64
C SER A 424 -3.82 -30.64 6.77
N PRO A 425 -4.37 -31.87 6.66
CA PRO A 425 -3.72 -33.08 7.15
C PRO A 425 -2.34 -33.30 6.54
N GLN A 426 -1.36 -33.50 7.43
CA GLN A 426 -0.04 -33.99 7.12
C GLN A 426 -0.16 -35.30 6.31
N MET A 427 0.28 -35.30 5.05
CA MET A 427 0.65 -36.54 4.38
C MET A 427 1.81 -37.15 5.16
N ALA A 428 1.52 -38.26 5.83
CA ALA A 428 2.46 -39.05 6.59
C ALA A 428 3.70 -39.41 5.76
N ARG A 429 4.87 -38.92 6.18
CA ARG A 429 6.17 -39.47 5.73
C ARG A 429 6.37 -40.82 6.41
N LYS A 430 6.47 -41.90 5.62
CA LYS A 430 6.97 -43.20 6.09
C LYS A 430 8.51 -43.18 6.19
N PRO A 431 9.10 -43.97 7.11
CA PRO A 431 10.54 -43.98 7.38
C PRO A 431 11.33 -44.79 6.33
N PRO A 432 12.67 -44.62 6.25
CA PRO A 432 13.48 -45.22 5.21
C PRO A 432 13.86 -46.66 5.55
N THR A 433 13.79 -47.55 4.56
CA THR A 433 14.43 -48.88 4.60
C THR A 433 15.50 -48.98 3.53
N SER A 434 16.66 -49.47 3.95
CA SER A 434 17.84 -49.80 3.14
C SER A 434 17.59 -50.90 2.10
N SER A 435 18.16 -50.77 0.90
CA SER A 435 19.37 -51.52 0.48
C SER A 435 19.55 -51.53 -1.06
N SER A 436 20.80 -51.28 -1.44
CA SER A 436 21.61 -51.71 -2.59
C SER A 436 21.02 -52.30 -3.90
N THR A 437 21.64 -51.80 -4.98
CA THR A 437 22.12 -52.43 -6.23
C THR A 437 21.12 -52.80 -7.34
N LEU A 438 21.26 -52.11 -8.49
CA LEU A 438 21.84 -52.74 -9.69
C LEU A 438 22.35 -51.68 -10.70
N ARG A 439 23.61 -51.84 -11.13
CA ARG A 439 24.18 -51.14 -12.28
C ARG A 439 23.57 -51.71 -13.57
N LEU A 440 23.30 -50.86 -14.55
CA LEU A 440 23.37 -51.27 -15.97
C LEU A 440 23.80 -50.08 -16.84
N MET A 441 24.78 -50.39 -17.67
CA MET A 441 25.56 -49.51 -18.54
C MET A 441 24.72 -49.05 -19.73
N ILE A 442 24.88 -47.79 -20.17
CA ILE A 442 24.62 -47.40 -21.56
C ILE A 442 25.78 -46.53 -22.04
N LYS A 443 26.59 -47.10 -22.93
CA LYS A 443 27.52 -46.42 -23.84
C LYS A 443 26.90 -46.42 -25.24
N SER A 444 27.06 -45.30 -25.94
CA SER A 444 26.96 -45.12 -27.40
C SER A 444 25.51 -45.13 -27.94
N TRP A 445 25.03 -44.24 -28.81
CA TRP A 445 25.63 -43.54 -29.95
C TRP A 445 24.96 -42.16 -30.10
N PHE A 446 25.73 -41.06 -30.06
CA PHE A 446 25.22 -39.75 -30.45
C PHE A 446 25.25 -39.64 -31.97
N ASN A 447 24.06 -39.70 -32.59
CA ASN A 447 23.89 -39.64 -34.03
C ASN A 447 23.97 -38.15 -34.46
N PRO A 448 24.92 -37.74 -35.32
CA PRO A 448 25.10 -36.33 -35.70
C PRO A 448 23.90 -35.73 -36.45
N LEU A 449 22.98 -36.58 -36.94
CA LEU A 449 21.71 -36.18 -37.53
C LEU A 449 20.67 -35.68 -36.51
N ILE A 450 20.74 -36.14 -35.25
CA ILE A 450 19.82 -35.70 -34.19
C ILE A 450 20.26 -34.34 -33.64
N SER A 451 21.57 -34.12 -33.53
CA SER A 451 22.12 -32.82 -33.11
C SER A 451 21.87 -31.73 -34.15
N THR A 452 21.99 -32.03 -35.45
CA THR A 452 21.67 -31.06 -36.50
C THR A 452 20.17 -30.82 -36.62
N PHE A 453 19.33 -31.84 -36.40
CA PHE A 453 17.88 -31.67 -36.34
C PHE A 453 17.44 -30.80 -35.16
N LEU A 454 18.04 -30.97 -33.98
CA LEU A 454 17.74 -30.15 -32.80
C LEU A 454 18.19 -28.70 -32.95
N VAL A 455 19.34 -28.46 -33.59
CA VAL A 455 19.83 -27.10 -33.88
C VAL A 455 18.97 -26.43 -34.95
N LEU A 456 18.57 -27.15 -36.01
CA LEU A 456 17.65 -26.62 -37.02
C LEU A 456 16.25 -26.38 -36.44
N LEU A 457 15.78 -27.22 -35.51
CA LEU A 457 14.51 -27.01 -34.80
C LEU A 457 14.59 -25.78 -33.91
N LEU A 458 15.73 -25.53 -33.24
CA LEU A 458 15.96 -24.32 -32.44
C LEU A 458 16.02 -23.07 -33.32
N ILE A 459 16.70 -23.12 -34.47
CA ILE A 459 16.73 -22.01 -35.43
C ILE A 459 15.34 -21.77 -36.01
N LEU A 460 14.57 -22.83 -36.30
CA LEU A 460 13.20 -22.72 -36.79
C LEU A 460 12.28 -22.12 -35.71
N LEU A 461 12.40 -22.55 -34.45
CA LEU A 461 11.64 -22.01 -33.32
C LEU A 461 12.02 -20.56 -33.02
N VAL A 462 13.29 -20.17 -33.18
CA VAL A 462 13.74 -18.77 -33.06
C VAL A 462 13.25 -17.94 -34.24
N SER A 463 13.25 -18.47 -35.47
CA SER A 463 12.69 -17.77 -36.64
C SER A 463 11.16 -17.70 -36.66
N LEU A 464 10.48 -18.62 -35.97
CA LEU A 464 9.02 -18.59 -35.74
C LEU A 464 8.63 -17.80 -34.48
N SER A 465 9.60 -17.38 -33.65
CA SER A 465 9.38 -16.50 -32.50
C SER A 465 9.90 -15.07 -32.72
N GLY A 466 10.55 -14.81 -33.86
CA GLY A 466 10.83 -13.47 -34.36
C GLY A 466 9.60 -12.85 -35.00
N ASP A 467 8.57 -12.56 -34.19
CA ASP A 467 7.52 -11.56 -34.41
C ASP A 467 6.48 -11.64 -33.26
N HIS A 468 6.94 -11.58 -32.02
CA HIS A 468 6.06 -11.57 -30.84
C HIS A 468 6.24 -10.36 -29.92
N ASP A 469 6.73 -9.24 -30.45
CA ASP A 469 6.64 -7.93 -29.77
C ASP A 469 5.36 -7.14 -30.09
N ASP A 470 4.50 -7.61 -31.01
CA ASP A 470 3.28 -6.88 -31.41
C ASP A 470 1.99 -7.30 -30.67
N TYR A 471 2.01 -8.34 -29.83
CA TYR A 471 0.80 -8.75 -29.08
C TYR A 471 0.60 -7.96 -27.77
N TYR A 472 1.66 -7.32 -27.26
CA TYR A 472 1.58 -6.41 -26.11
C TYR A 472 1.04 -5.01 -26.50
N TYR A 473 1.04 -4.68 -27.80
CA TYR A 473 0.70 -3.34 -28.29
C TYR A 473 -0.82 -3.10 -28.43
N TYR A 474 -1.62 -4.13 -28.69
CA TYR A 474 -3.08 -3.98 -28.89
C TYR A 474 -3.91 -4.09 -27.60
N TYR A 475 -3.44 -4.84 -26.58
CA TYR A 475 -4.18 -5.02 -25.33
C TYR A 475 -4.05 -3.80 -24.38
N TYR A 476 -3.00 -3.00 -24.55
CA TYR A 476 -2.74 -1.81 -23.72
C TYR A 476 -3.62 -0.60 -24.09
N TYR A 477 -4.00 -0.48 -25.37
CA TYR A 477 -4.68 0.71 -25.91
C TYR A 477 -6.17 0.81 -25.59
N HIS A 478 -6.83 -0.27 -25.17
CA HIS A 478 -8.30 -0.24 -25.00
C HIS A 478 -8.81 -0.09 -23.56
N TYR A 479 -7.96 -0.17 -22.53
CA TYR A 479 -8.41 -0.16 -21.13
C TYR A 479 -8.01 1.07 -20.28
N TYR A 480 -7.03 1.87 -20.70
CA TYR A 480 -6.51 2.99 -19.87
C TYR A 480 -6.71 4.40 -20.44
N GLY A 481 -7.33 4.55 -21.61
CA GLY A 481 -7.67 5.85 -22.17
C GLY A 481 -8.96 6.44 -21.59
N ARG A 482 -8.89 7.12 -20.43
CA ARG A 482 -9.92 8.09 -20.03
C ARG A 482 -9.30 9.32 -19.39
N ARG A 483 -9.31 10.41 -20.17
CA ARG A 483 -9.03 11.80 -19.79
C ARG A 483 -9.60 12.14 -18.40
N PRO A 484 -8.86 12.84 -17.52
CA PRO A 484 -9.45 13.53 -16.39
C PRO A 484 -10.28 14.72 -16.90
N ASP A 485 -11.45 14.88 -16.31
CA ASP A 485 -12.38 15.99 -16.56
C ASP A 485 -11.81 17.28 -15.95
N THR A 486 -11.25 18.14 -16.79
CA THR A 486 -10.82 19.49 -16.45
C THR A 486 -12.04 20.37 -16.19
N THR A 487 -12.48 20.45 -14.93
CA THR A 487 -13.30 21.58 -14.47
C THR A 487 -12.46 22.50 -13.60
N VAL A 488 -11.79 23.43 -14.27
CA VAL A 488 -11.16 24.61 -13.66
C VAL A 488 -12.26 25.43 -12.99
N LYS A 489 -12.34 25.39 -11.65
CA LYS A 489 -13.06 26.40 -10.87
C LYS A 489 -12.06 27.45 -10.39
N THR A 490 -11.97 28.53 -11.14
CA THR A 490 -11.28 29.76 -10.72
C THR A 490 -12.07 30.43 -9.60
N TYR A 491 -11.68 30.21 -8.35
CA TYR A 491 -12.10 31.06 -7.23
C TYR A 491 -10.99 32.07 -6.93
N ARG A 492 -11.18 33.31 -7.40
CA ARG A 492 -10.45 34.45 -6.85
C ARG A 492 -10.93 34.69 -5.42
N ARG A 493 -10.10 34.38 -4.43
CA ARG A 493 -10.18 34.97 -3.08
C ARG A 493 -8.86 35.67 -2.77
N SER A 494 -8.89 36.99 -2.72
CA SER A 494 -7.85 37.78 -2.07
C SER A 494 -8.06 37.72 -0.56
N GLY A 495 -7.04 37.25 0.18
CA GLY A 495 -6.94 37.47 1.63
C GLY A 495 -6.27 36.34 2.42
N GLY A 496 -4.94 36.44 2.62
CA GLY A 496 -4.26 36.01 3.86
C GLY A 496 -3.83 34.54 4.03
N GLY A 497 -3.49 33.80 2.96
CA GLY A 497 -2.92 32.44 3.05
C GLY A 497 -1.40 32.39 2.87
N GLU A 498 -0.75 31.37 3.44
CA GLU A 498 0.66 31.00 3.19
C GLU A 498 0.82 30.65 1.69
N CYS A 499 1.82 31.21 1.01
CA CYS A 499 1.99 31.02 -0.44
C CYS A 499 2.37 29.57 -0.76
N ASP A 500 1.63 28.92 -1.67
CA ASP A 500 2.03 27.63 -2.22
C ASP A 500 3.21 27.78 -3.19
N LEU A 501 4.41 27.46 -2.72
CA LEU A 501 5.64 27.54 -3.52
C LEU A 501 5.72 26.45 -4.61
N SER A 502 4.88 25.41 -4.55
CA SER A 502 4.88 24.29 -5.49
C SER A 502 3.93 24.46 -6.68
N SER A 503 3.03 25.46 -6.61
CA SER A 503 2.06 25.76 -7.66
C SER A 503 2.47 27.02 -8.42
N GLY A 504 2.75 26.88 -9.72
CA GLY A 504 3.39 27.92 -10.50
C GLY A 504 3.65 27.53 -11.94
N ARG A 505 4.54 28.28 -12.59
CA ARG A 505 4.97 28.04 -13.96
C ARG A 505 6.45 28.34 -14.16
N TRP A 506 7.05 27.70 -15.15
CA TRP A 506 8.38 28.05 -15.62
C TRP A 506 8.35 29.32 -16.45
N VAL A 507 9.24 30.25 -16.13
CA VAL A 507 9.43 31.52 -16.84
C VAL A 507 10.84 31.54 -17.37
N PHE A 508 10.99 31.85 -18.67
CA PHE A 508 12.30 32.03 -19.28
C PHE A 508 12.89 33.38 -18.84
N ASP A 509 14.07 33.36 -18.25
CA ASP A 509 14.82 34.51 -17.76
C ASP A 509 16.32 34.30 -18.03
N ASN A 510 16.77 34.75 -19.19
CA ASN A 510 18.18 34.72 -19.57
C ASN A 510 19.00 35.92 -19.05
N VAL A 511 18.39 36.78 -18.23
CA VAL A 511 19.06 37.93 -17.61
C VAL A 511 19.57 37.57 -16.23
N SER A 512 18.75 36.87 -15.44
CA SER A 512 19.04 36.56 -14.04
C SER A 512 19.44 35.10 -13.80
N TYR A 513 19.18 34.19 -14.74
CA TYR A 513 19.51 32.75 -14.63
C TYR A 513 20.49 32.31 -15.71
N PRO A 514 21.32 31.29 -15.45
CA PRO A 514 21.40 30.53 -14.19
C PRO A 514 22.02 31.33 -13.03
N LEU A 515 21.78 30.88 -11.79
CA LEU A 515 22.29 31.55 -10.58
C LEU A 515 23.82 31.46 -10.43
N TYR A 516 24.42 30.50 -11.11
CA TYR A 516 25.87 30.33 -11.24
C TYR A 516 26.16 29.66 -12.59
N SER A 517 27.36 29.84 -13.13
CA SER A 517 27.79 29.08 -14.31
C SER A 517 28.36 27.71 -13.91
N GLU A 518 28.19 26.68 -14.75
CA GLU A 518 28.74 25.34 -14.49
C GLU A 518 30.25 25.38 -14.18
N ARG A 519 31.00 26.18 -14.94
CA ARG A 519 32.46 26.31 -14.82
C ARG A 519 32.93 27.03 -13.56
N GLN A 520 32.05 27.79 -12.89
CA GLN A 520 32.37 28.49 -11.65
C GLN A 520 32.26 27.58 -10.42
N CYS A 521 31.50 26.49 -10.49
CA CYS A 521 31.36 25.58 -9.36
C CYS A 521 32.55 24.62 -9.27
N SER A 522 33.37 24.82 -8.24
CA SER A 522 34.58 24.04 -7.97
C SER A 522 34.28 22.60 -7.53
N PHE A 523 33.06 22.36 -7.06
CA PHE A 523 32.60 21.07 -6.52
C PHE A 523 31.63 20.34 -7.47
N MET A 524 31.55 20.78 -8.73
CA MET A 524 30.65 20.21 -9.71
C MET A 524 30.92 18.71 -9.92
N SER A 525 29.85 17.92 -9.90
CA SER A 525 29.93 16.49 -10.22
C SER A 525 29.95 16.26 -11.72
N ASP A 526 30.90 15.44 -12.19
CA ASP A 526 30.99 15.01 -13.59
C ASP A 526 29.72 14.27 -14.10
N GLN A 527 28.85 13.80 -13.21
CA GLN A 527 27.58 13.18 -13.59
C GLN A 527 26.50 14.20 -13.98
N LEU A 528 26.67 15.48 -13.61
CA LEU A 528 25.70 16.56 -13.74
C LEU A 528 26.22 17.74 -14.58
N ALA A 529 27.53 17.75 -14.89
CA ALA A 529 28.24 18.81 -15.64
C ALA A 529 28.02 18.72 -17.16
N CYS A 530 26.82 19.03 -17.62
CA CYS A 530 26.43 18.79 -19.01
C CYS A 530 27.22 19.60 -20.04
N GLU A 531 27.56 20.86 -19.75
CA GLU A 531 28.36 21.71 -20.64
C GLU A 531 29.77 21.12 -20.82
N LYS A 532 30.41 20.70 -19.72
CA LYS A 532 31.71 20.02 -19.73
C LYS A 532 31.70 18.74 -20.59
N PHE A 533 30.58 18.02 -20.60
CA PHE A 533 30.38 16.82 -21.41
C PHE A 533 29.67 17.09 -22.75
N GLY A 534 29.85 18.31 -23.29
CA GLY A 534 29.60 18.61 -24.70
C GLY A 534 28.17 19.05 -25.02
N ARG A 535 27.32 19.31 -24.03
CA ARG A 535 26.00 19.89 -24.26
C ARG A 535 26.15 21.31 -24.77
N LYS A 536 25.69 21.58 -26.00
CA LYS A 536 25.79 22.90 -26.63
C LYS A 536 24.56 23.77 -26.40
N ASN A 537 23.38 23.17 -26.30
CA ASN A 537 22.16 23.89 -25.97
C ASN A 537 22.11 24.11 -24.45
N LEU A 538 22.27 25.37 -24.03
CA LEU A 538 22.28 25.79 -22.63
C LEU A 538 21.01 26.56 -22.23
N LEU A 539 20.00 26.65 -23.11
CA LEU A 539 18.76 27.39 -22.83
C LEU A 539 17.98 26.81 -21.65
N TYR A 540 18.13 25.52 -21.37
CA TYR A 540 17.54 24.85 -20.22
C TYR A 540 17.96 25.48 -18.87
N GLN A 541 19.11 26.15 -18.82
CA GLN A 541 19.65 26.81 -17.62
C GLN A 541 18.93 28.13 -17.31
N ASN A 542 18.24 28.72 -18.28
CA ASN A 542 17.62 30.05 -18.17
C ASN A 542 16.13 29.99 -17.76
N TRP A 543 15.66 28.85 -17.25
CA TRP A 543 14.28 28.73 -16.75
C TRP A 543 14.25 28.90 -15.24
N ARG A 544 13.39 29.79 -14.76
CA ARG A 544 13.11 30.00 -13.33
C ARG A 544 11.69 29.58 -12.98
N TRP A 545 11.50 29.07 -11.77
CA TRP A 545 10.17 28.75 -11.26
C TRP A 545 9.50 30.01 -10.70
N GLN A 546 8.26 30.26 -11.09
CA GLN A 546 7.46 31.37 -10.61
C GLN A 546 6.17 30.83 -9.98
N PRO A 547 6.06 30.83 -8.63
CA PRO A 547 4.81 30.53 -7.96
C PRO A 547 3.68 31.46 -8.42
N HIS A 548 2.45 30.96 -8.44
CA HIS A 548 1.30 31.73 -8.91
C HIS A 548 0.90 32.87 -7.97
N GLU A 549 1.08 32.68 -6.67
CA GLU A 549 0.54 33.56 -5.63
C GLU A 549 1.59 34.50 -5.02
N CYS A 550 2.88 34.21 -5.22
CA CYS A 550 3.98 35.01 -4.69
C CYS A 550 5.24 34.90 -5.55
N ASN A 551 6.28 35.64 -5.15
CA ASN A 551 7.62 35.55 -5.71
C ASN A 551 8.53 34.78 -4.77
N LEU A 552 9.41 33.93 -5.32
CA LEU A 552 10.51 33.37 -4.55
C LEU A 552 11.51 34.48 -4.19
N PRO A 553 12.02 34.53 -2.95
CA PRO A 553 13.18 35.35 -2.63
C PRO A 553 14.35 34.91 -3.51
N ARG A 554 15.05 35.89 -4.09
CA ARG A 554 16.28 35.60 -4.84
C ARG A 554 17.27 34.90 -3.92
N PHE A 555 17.87 33.80 -4.39
CA PHE A 555 18.89 33.09 -3.63
C PHE A 555 20.07 34.02 -3.28
N ASP A 556 20.46 34.03 -2.01
CA ASP A 556 21.63 34.72 -1.50
C ASP A 556 22.43 33.75 -0.62
N GLY A 557 23.60 33.35 -1.10
CA GLY A 557 24.43 32.38 -0.40
C GLY A 557 24.97 32.90 0.92
N THR A 558 25.20 34.21 1.06
CA THR A 558 25.65 34.82 2.32
C THR A 558 24.55 34.75 3.37
N VAL A 559 23.31 35.06 2.99
CA VAL A 559 22.14 34.97 3.88
C VAL A 559 21.94 33.52 4.36
N LEU A 560 22.01 32.55 3.46
CA LEU A 560 21.89 31.14 3.84
C LEU A 560 23.03 30.71 4.76
N LEU A 561 24.27 31.11 4.48
CA LEU A 561 25.43 30.76 5.30
C LEU A 561 25.35 31.38 6.71
N GLU A 562 24.86 32.61 6.84
CA GLU A 562 24.57 33.20 8.15
C GLU A 562 23.49 32.42 8.90
N ARG A 563 22.43 31.98 8.21
CA ARG A 563 21.38 31.15 8.79
C ARG A 563 21.90 29.78 9.25
N LEU A 564 22.91 29.26 8.57
CA LEU A 564 23.61 28.00 8.86
C LEU A 564 24.84 28.17 9.78
N ARG A 565 25.11 29.37 10.29
CA ARG A 565 26.29 29.61 11.13
C ARG A 565 26.28 28.70 12.36
N GLY A 566 27.32 27.88 12.51
CA GLY A 566 27.44 26.90 13.59
C GLY A 566 26.53 25.68 13.46
N LYS A 567 25.89 25.45 12.31
CA LYS A 567 24.86 24.41 12.10
C LYS A 567 25.25 23.39 11.03
N ARG A 568 24.53 22.28 11.06
CA ARG A 568 24.61 21.18 10.08
C ARG A 568 23.32 21.07 9.27
N LEU A 569 23.43 21.24 7.96
CA LEU A 569 22.38 20.91 6.98
C LEU A 569 22.74 19.57 6.34
N VAL A 570 21.86 18.56 6.44
CA VAL A 570 22.15 17.20 5.96
C VAL A 570 21.07 16.74 4.99
N PHE A 571 21.48 16.46 3.75
CA PHE A 571 20.67 15.79 2.73
C PHE A 571 20.83 14.28 2.89
N VAL A 572 19.72 13.54 2.85
CA VAL A 572 19.67 12.10 3.09
C VAL A 572 18.78 11.45 2.05
N GLY A 573 19.35 10.60 1.20
CA GLY A 573 18.53 9.90 0.22
C GLY A 573 19.29 9.24 -0.91
N ASP A 574 18.64 9.24 -2.08
CA ASP A 574 19.14 8.61 -3.30
C ASP A 574 20.00 9.57 -4.16
N SER A 575 20.28 9.18 -5.40
CA SER A 575 21.14 9.96 -6.31
C SER A 575 20.53 11.29 -6.75
N LEU A 576 19.20 11.46 -6.67
CA LEU A 576 18.54 12.72 -6.98
C LEU A 576 18.75 13.73 -5.85
N ASN A 577 18.68 13.26 -4.60
CA ASN A 577 18.98 14.10 -3.45
C ASN A 577 20.47 14.47 -3.38
N ARG A 578 21.35 13.57 -3.85
CA ARG A 578 22.76 13.93 -4.12
C ARG A 578 22.88 15.05 -5.15
N GLY A 579 22.10 15.00 -6.24
CA GLY A 579 22.07 16.06 -7.25
C GLY A 579 21.62 17.40 -6.68
N GLN A 580 20.59 17.40 -5.84
CA GLN A 580 20.14 18.60 -5.12
C GLN A 580 21.21 19.12 -4.15
N TRP A 581 21.91 18.24 -3.43
CA TRP A 581 23.02 18.65 -2.56
C TRP A 581 24.18 19.28 -3.36
N VAL A 582 24.57 18.71 -4.51
CA VAL A 582 25.60 19.32 -5.37
C VAL A 582 25.17 20.72 -5.84
N SER A 583 23.89 20.88 -6.23
CA SER A 583 23.33 22.20 -6.56
C SER A 583 23.44 23.18 -5.39
N MET A 584 23.09 22.77 -4.17
CA MET A 584 23.19 23.61 -2.97
C MET A 584 24.64 24.04 -2.71
N VAL A 585 25.60 23.11 -2.84
CA VAL A 585 27.02 23.43 -2.71
C VAL A 585 27.45 24.43 -3.78
N CYS A 586 27.05 24.26 -5.05
CA CYS A 586 27.40 25.20 -6.11
C CYS A 586 26.77 26.58 -5.93
N LEU A 587 25.54 26.66 -5.43
CA LEU A 587 24.87 27.92 -5.08
C LEU A 587 25.63 28.69 -3.99
N LEU A 588 26.23 27.97 -3.03
CA LEU A 588 27.04 28.54 -1.95
C LEU A 588 28.49 28.86 -2.35
N ASP A 589 29.04 28.15 -3.34
CA ASP A 589 30.46 28.16 -3.68
C ASP A 589 31.00 29.57 -3.97
N SER A 590 30.24 30.38 -4.70
CA SER A 590 30.62 31.76 -5.08
C SER A 590 30.57 32.74 -3.90
N SER A 591 29.84 32.41 -2.83
CA SER A 591 29.69 33.25 -1.63
C SER A 591 30.79 32.98 -0.59
N ILE A 592 31.67 32.01 -0.84
CA ILE A 592 32.74 31.61 0.08
C ILE A 592 34.10 31.77 -0.61
N PRO A 593 35.04 32.54 -0.03
CA PRO A 593 36.40 32.67 -0.57
C PRO A 593 37.11 31.32 -0.75
N ASP A 594 37.97 31.23 -1.75
CA ASP A 594 38.81 30.05 -1.95
C ASP A 594 39.74 29.83 -0.74
N GLY A 595 39.93 28.55 -0.37
CA GLY A 595 40.67 28.16 0.83
C GLY A 595 39.84 28.17 2.13
N HIS A 596 38.66 28.80 2.12
CA HIS A 596 37.75 28.83 3.28
C HIS A 596 36.62 27.80 3.17
N LYS A 597 36.61 27.03 2.09
CA LYS A 597 35.68 25.94 1.78
C LYS A 597 36.43 24.64 1.54
N SER A 598 35.85 23.52 1.95
CA SER A 598 36.44 22.18 1.75
C SER A 598 35.36 21.12 1.59
N MET A 599 35.69 20.03 0.90
CA MET A 599 34.82 18.87 0.77
C MET A 599 35.57 17.61 1.19
N HIS A 600 34.96 16.78 2.02
CA HIS A 600 35.53 15.54 2.51
C HIS A 600 34.48 14.42 2.46
N SER A 601 34.87 13.25 1.96
CA SER A 601 34.00 12.06 1.94
C SER A 601 34.53 10.99 2.90
N ASN A 602 33.65 10.48 3.75
CA ASN A 602 33.91 9.38 4.67
C ASN A 602 32.83 8.29 4.52
N GLY A 603 33.13 7.26 3.74
CA GLY A 603 32.16 6.22 3.40
C GLY A 603 30.91 6.82 2.74
N SER A 604 29.75 6.59 3.33
CA SER A 604 28.45 7.07 2.83
C SER A 604 28.16 8.55 3.11
N LEU A 605 28.98 9.24 3.93
CA LEU A 605 28.81 10.66 4.26
C LEU A 605 29.80 11.53 3.47
N THR A 606 29.31 12.55 2.79
CA THR A 606 30.13 13.61 2.19
C THR A 606 29.79 14.95 2.84
N THR A 607 30.81 15.67 3.29
CA THR A 607 30.68 16.92 4.05
C THR A 607 31.32 18.06 3.25
N PHE A 608 30.52 19.05 2.87
CA PHE A 608 31.02 20.36 2.47
C PHE A 608 31.06 21.27 3.70
N LYS A 609 32.18 21.95 3.94
CA LYS A 609 32.39 22.82 5.09
C LYS A 609 32.72 24.24 4.65
N ALA A 610 31.98 25.21 5.18
CA ALA A 610 32.24 26.63 5.07
C ALA A 610 32.87 27.12 6.39
N THR A 611 34.19 27.34 6.38
CA THR A 611 35.00 27.49 7.59
C THR A 611 34.66 28.77 8.36
N ASP A 612 34.47 29.90 7.68
CA ASP A 612 34.16 31.19 8.31
C ASP A 612 32.81 31.22 9.02
N TYR A 613 31.89 30.36 8.60
CA TYR A 613 30.56 30.22 9.16
C TYR A 613 30.49 29.09 10.19
N ASN A 614 31.53 28.27 10.30
CA ASN A 614 31.48 27.00 11.03
C ASN A 614 30.22 26.18 10.65
N ALA A 615 29.88 26.17 9.37
CA ALA A 615 28.67 25.54 8.84
C ALA A 615 29.05 24.32 7.99
N THR A 616 28.20 23.29 8.01
CA THR A 616 28.34 22.13 7.11
C THR A 616 27.08 21.90 6.28
N VAL A 617 27.29 21.51 5.03
CA VAL A 617 26.26 21.05 4.10
C VAL A 617 26.64 19.64 3.66
N GLU A 618 25.91 18.66 4.13
CA GLU A 618 26.28 17.25 4.10
C GLU A 618 25.34 16.46 3.20
N PHE A 619 25.84 15.38 2.60
CA PHE A 619 25.05 14.36 1.92
C PHE A 619 25.36 13.00 2.50
N TYR A 620 24.32 12.29 2.95
CA TYR A 620 24.40 10.92 3.41
C TYR A 620 23.65 9.98 2.44
N TRP A 621 24.38 9.00 1.91
CA TRP A 621 23.84 7.99 1.02
C TRP A 621 22.98 6.97 1.79
N ALA A 622 21.66 7.10 1.63
CA ALA A 622 20.65 6.18 2.16
C ALA A 622 19.49 6.09 1.16
N PRO A 623 19.69 5.47 0.00
CA PRO A 623 18.79 5.59 -1.14
C PRO A 623 17.39 5.01 -0.89
N LEU A 624 17.28 4.08 0.07
CA LEU A 624 16.02 3.47 0.52
C LEU A 624 15.67 3.89 1.96
N LEU A 625 16.35 4.90 2.53
CA LEU A 625 16.33 5.39 3.92
C LEU A 625 16.74 4.34 4.97
N VAL A 626 16.08 3.19 4.97
CA VAL A 626 16.38 2.01 5.78
C VAL A 626 17.61 1.28 5.24
N GLU A 627 18.17 0.40 6.07
CA GLU A 627 19.32 -0.43 5.73
C GLU A 627 19.02 -1.34 4.53
N SER A 628 19.97 -1.42 3.61
CA SER A 628 19.84 -2.16 2.36
C SER A 628 21.17 -2.73 1.89
N ASN A 629 21.12 -3.68 0.97
CA ASN A 629 22.33 -4.16 0.29
C ASN A 629 22.92 -3.12 -0.67
N SER A 630 22.30 -1.95 -0.81
CA SER A 630 22.68 -0.90 -1.76
C SER A 630 23.20 0.37 -1.04
N ASP A 631 23.61 0.25 0.23
CA ASP A 631 24.08 1.36 1.07
C ASP A 631 25.55 1.76 0.84
N ASP A 632 26.26 1.06 -0.07
CA ASP A 632 27.60 1.43 -0.51
C ASP A 632 27.52 2.44 -1.68
N PRO A 633 28.00 3.69 -1.53
CA PRO A 633 27.87 4.72 -2.57
C PRO A 633 28.66 4.41 -3.86
N ALA A 634 29.58 3.44 -3.86
CA ALA A 634 30.30 2.97 -5.05
C ALA A 634 29.74 1.63 -5.57
N ASN A 635 29.50 0.66 -4.69
CA ASN A 635 29.13 -0.72 -5.03
C ASN A 635 27.63 -1.03 -4.85
N HIS A 636 26.76 -0.16 -5.38
CA HIS A 636 25.30 -0.27 -5.21
C HIS A 636 24.52 -0.68 -6.47
N ARG A 637 25.21 -0.96 -7.57
CA ARG A 637 24.60 -1.44 -8.82
C ARG A 637 24.40 -2.95 -8.75
N LEU A 638 23.35 -3.36 -8.03
CA LEU A 638 23.02 -4.76 -7.82
C LEU A 638 21.77 -5.14 -8.65
N PRO A 639 21.72 -6.37 -9.22
CA PRO A 639 20.55 -6.83 -9.95
C PRO A 639 19.32 -6.88 -9.03
N ASP A 640 19.51 -7.42 -7.83
CA ASP A 640 18.51 -7.50 -6.78
C ASP A 640 18.78 -6.50 -5.67
N ARG A 641 17.80 -5.65 -5.39
CA ARG A 641 17.81 -4.77 -4.22
C ARG A 641 17.08 -5.43 -3.07
N ILE A 642 17.68 -5.37 -1.90
CA ILE A 642 17.16 -5.97 -0.67
C ILE A 642 17.12 -4.90 0.41
N VAL A 643 15.97 -4.73 1.04
CA VAL A 643 15.77 -3.80 2.16
C VAL A 643 15.53 -4.54 3.48
N ARG A 644 16.06 -4.00 4.56
CA ARG A 644 15.66 -4.33 5.94
C ARG A 644 14.71 -3.23 6.41
N ALA A 645 13.44 -3.37 6.04
CA ALA A 645 12.43 -2.30 6.20
C ALA A 645 12.23 -1.79 7.63
N GLU A 646 12.65 -2.56 8.65
CA GLU A 646 12.56 -2.23 10.08
C GLU A 646 13.92 -1.81 10.69
N SER A 647 14.94 -1.56 9.87
CA SER A 647 16.29 -1.18 10.34
C SER A 647 16.72 0.17 9.78
N ILE A 648 16.91 1.17 10.64
CA ILE A 648 17.37 2.52 10.26
C ILE A 648 18.51 3.06 11.13
N THR A 649 18.68 2.55 12.34
CA THR A 649 19.61 3.10 13.36
C THR A 649 21.07 3.18 12.88
N LYS A 650 21.52 2.23 12.06
CA LYS A 650 22.86 2.24 11.46
C LYS A 650 23.10 3.48 10.60
N HIS A 651 22.08 3.93 9.86
CA HIS A 651 22.13 5.16 9.08
C HIS A 651 21.96 6.37 9.98
N ALA A 652 20.96 6.31 10.86
CA ALA A 652 20.49 7.47 11.57
C ALA A 652 21.53 8.10 12.51
N ARG A 653 22.49 7.31 13.01
CA ARG A 653 23.64 7.82 13.79
C ARG A 653 24.45 8.91 13.08
N HIS A 654 24.42 8.98 11.74
CA HIS A 654 25.21 9.95 10.96
C HIS A 654 24.53 11.32 10.86
N TRP A 655 23.20 11.34 10.88
CA TRP A 655 22.41 12.57 10.79
C TRP A 655 21.77 12.98 12.12
N THR A 656 21.96 12.17 13.17
CA THR A 656 21.58 12.54 14.54
C THR A 656 22.29 13.85 14.95
N GLY A 657 21.54 14.77 15.55
CA GLY A 657 22.05 16.08 15.97
C GLY A 657 22.27 17.07 14.83
N ALA A 658 21.71 16.84 13.65
CA ALA A 658 21.65 17.85 12.60
C ALA A 658 20.59 18.92 12.91
N ASP A 659 20.86 20.17 12.53
CA ASP A 659 19.92 21.29 12.70
C ASP A 659 18.87 21.33 11.59
N ILE A 660 19.23 20.87 10.38
CA ILE A 660 18.31 20.79 9.25
C ILE A 660 18.51 19.44 8.55
N LEU A 661 17.43 18.68 8.40
CA LEU A 661 17.41 17.40 7.70
C LEU A 661 16.54 17.49 6.45
N VAL A 662 17.08 17.07 5.32
CA VAL A 662 16.39 17.05 4.02
C VAL A 662 16.39 15.63 3.48
N PHE A 663 15.26 14.93 3.61
CA PHE A 663 15.12 13.54 3.18
C PHE A 663 14.57 13.42 1.76
N ASN A 664 14.95 12.37 1.04
CA ASN A 664 14.26 11.90 -0.16
C ASN A 664 14.42 10.38 -0.29
N SER A 665 13.45 9.73 -0.92
CA SER A 665 13.60 8.36 -1.38
C SER A 665 12.50 8.00 -2.38
N TYR A 666 12.85 7.74 -3.64
CA TYR A 666 11.85 7.37 -4.65
C TYR A 666 12.41 6.48 -5.75
N LEU A 667 13.49 6.90 -6.42
CA LEU A 667 13.91 6.34 -7.71
C LEU A 667 14.07 4.80 -7.65
N TRP A 668 14.60 4.31 -6.54
CA TRP A 668 14.99 2.91 -6.39
C TRP A 668 13.85 1.99 -5.93
N TRP A 669 12.72 2.58 -5.56
CA TRP A 669 11.46 1.89 -5.29
C TRP A 669 10.62 1.69 -6.56
N ARG A 670 11.05 2.19 -7.73
CA ARG A 670 10.32 2.01 -9.00
C ARG A 670 10.54 0.62 -9.59
N ARG A 671 10.06 -0.39 -8.88
CA ARG A 671 10.02 -1.81 -9.25
C ARG A 671 8.65 -2.37 -8.84
N ASP A 672 8.18 -3.42 -9.48
CA ASP A 672 6.91 -4.03 -9.09
C ASP A 672 6.99 -4.71 -7.72
N MET A 673 8.11 -5.41 -7.48
CA MET A 673 8.38 -6.15 -6.25
C MET A 673 9.73 -5.74 -5.63
N MET A 674 9.77 -5.77 -4.30
CA MET A 674 10.95 -5.51 -3.48
C MET A 674 11.26 -6.71 -2.60
N LYS A 675 12.54 -7.12 -2.54
CA LYS A 675 12.98 -8.15 -1.60
C LYS A 675 13.18 -7.51 -0.22
N VAL A 676 12.45 -7.99 0.77
CA VAL A 676 12.55 -7.56 2.16
C VAL A 676 13.20 -8.67 3.00
N LEU A 677 14.20 -8.30 3.78
CA LEU A 677 14.93 -9.18 4.70
C LEU A 677 14.47 -8.94 6.13
N TRP A 678 13.96 -9.99 6.79
CA TRP A 678 13.80 -10.05 8.24
C TRP A 678 14.98 -10.81 8.84
N GLY A 679 15.68 -10.18 9.77
CA GLY A 679 16.98 -10.67 10.28
C GLY A 679 18.08 -9.64 10.00
N SER A 680 19.34 -10.10 9.86
CA SER A 680 20.51 -9.27 9.56
C SER A 680 21.22 -9.74 8.30
N PHE A 681 21.92 -8.84 7.60
CA PHE A 681 22.80 -9.22 6.49
C PHE A 681 23.99 -10.10 6.94
N ASP A 682 24.38 -10.00 8.22
CA ASP A 682 25.53 -10.72 8.78
C ASP A 682 25.19 -12.12 9.31
N ARG A 683 23.93 -12.58 9.19
CA ARG A 683 23.48 -13.87 9.72
C ARG A 683 22.80 -14.72 8.66
N GLU A 684 23.05 -16.02 8.69
CA GLU A 684 22.49 -16.99 7.73
C GLU A 684 21.01 -17.34 7.99
N ASP A 685 20.42 -16.89 9.10
CA ASP A 685 19.03 -17.13 9.48
C ASP A 685 18.03 -16.10 8.91
N GLY A 686 18.52 -15.19 8.06
CA GLY A 686 17.71 -14.16 7.42
C GLY A 686 16.62 -14.72 6.50
N ILE A 687 15.38 -14.26 6.67
CA ILE A 687 14.24 -14.63 5.83
C ILE A 687 14.02 -13.54 4.79
N PHE A 688 14.09 -13.92 3.51
CA PHE A 688 13.76 -13.04 2.39
C PHE A 688 12.32 -13.28 1.92
N LYS A 689 11.57 -12.20 1.68
CA LYS A 689 10.30 -12.29 0.93
C LYS A 689 10.22 -11.18 -0.10
N GLU A 690 9.65 -11.49 -1.24
CA GLU A 690 9.23 -10.48 -2.20
C GLU A 690 7.88 -9.91 -1.79
N ILE A 691 7.82 -8.59 -1.70
CA ILE A 691 6.63 -7.83 -1.35
C ILE A 691 6.39 -6.79 -2.44
N GLU A 692 5.13 -6.47 -2.73
CA GLU A 692 4.78 -5.30 -3.54
C GLU A 692 5.53 -4.06 -3.05
N THR A 693 6.14 -3.32 -3.97
CA THR A 693 7.06 -2.25 -3.60
C THR A 693 6.40 -1.10 -2.86
N LEU A 694 5.15 -0.74 -3.19
CA LEU A 694 4.42 0.30 -2.43
C LEU A 694 4.26 -0.09 -0.96
N ARG A 695 4.00 -1.37 -0.68
CA ARG A 695 3.92 -1.88 0.70
C ARG A 695 5.28 -1.84 1.39
N ALA A 696 6.35 -2.28 0.72
CA ALA A 696 7.70 -2.20 1.27
C ALA A 696 8.14 -0.75 1.53
N PHE A 697 7.75 0.18 0.66
CA PHE A 697 7.99 1.61 0.82
C PHE A 697 7.26 2.18 2.04
N LYS A 698 5.97 1.85 2.22
CA LYS A 698 5.22 2.23 3.42
C LYS A 698 5.84 1.67 4.70
N MET A 699 6.39 0.46 4.67
CA MET A 699 7.12 -0.12 5.81
C MET A 699 8.39 0.70 6.14
N ALA A 700 9.18 1.06 5.13
CA ALA A 700 10.37 1.88 5.33
C ALA A 700 10.04 3.29 5.83
N LEU A 701 8.99 3.93 5.30
CA LEU A 701 8.50 5.22 5.77
C LEU A 701 8.05 5.14 7.23
N ARG A 702 7.34 4.08 7.64
CA ARG A 702 6.95 3.89 9.04
C ARG A 702 8.17 3.81 9.96
N THR A 703 9.19 3.05 9.59
CA THR A 703 10.44 2.98 10.36
C THR A 703 11.16 4.33 10.43
N TRP A 704 11.13 5.10 9.35
CA TRP A 704 11.65 6.47 9.32
C TRP A 704 10.85 7.40 10.23
N THR A 705 9.51 7.39 10.17
CA THR A 705 8.66 8.22 11.05
C THR A 705 8.84 7.86 12.51
N ASP A 706 8.85 6.56 12.84
CA ASP A 706 9.02 6.09 14.22
C ASP A 706 10.40 6.50 14.78
N TRP A 707 11.45 6.49 13.94
CA TRP A 707 12.76 6.98 14.34
C TRP A 707 12.76 8.49 14.59
N LEU A 708 12.17 9.29 13.69
CA LEU A 708 12.10 10.74 13.84
C LEU A 708 11.39 11.14 15.12
N GLU A 709 10.21 10.56 15.38
CA GLU A 709 9.43 10.83 16.58
C GLU A 709 10.22 10.54 17.87
N ALA A 710 10.98 9.44 17.89
CA ALA A 710 11.71 9.03 19.08
C ALA A 710 13.01 9.81 19.33
N HIS A 711 13.61 10.44 18.31
CA HIS A 711 14.98 10.97 18.41
C HIS A 711 15.15 12.44 18.02
N ILE A 712 14.15 13.06 17.37
CA ILE A 712 14.23 14.45 16.95
C ILE A 712 13.54 15.37 17.94
N ASP A 713 14.26 16.41 18.34
CA ASP A 713 13.68 17.54 19.04
C ASP A 713 13.21 18.60 18.02
N PRO A 714 11.88 18.81 17.87
CA PRO A 714 11.34 19.77 16.91
C PRO A 714 11.68 21.23 17.24
N SER A 715 12.17 21.53 18.46
CA SER A 715 12.61 22.88 18.83
C SER A 715 13.99 23.24 18.28
N THR A 716 14.81 22.23 17.95
CA THR A 716 16.19 22.42 17.47
C THR A 716 16.38 22.03 16.02
N THR A 717 15.57 21.12 15.49
CA THR A 717 15.78 20.53 14.16
C THR A 717 14.63 20.83 13.21
N GLN A 718 14.95 21.39 12.04
CA GLN A 718 14.00 21.56 10.93
C GLN A 718 14.01 20.30 10.04
N LEU A 719 12.81 19.82 9.68
CA LEU A 719 12.64 18.61 8.89
C LEU A 719 12.02 18.92 7.54
N PHE A 720 12.65 18.43 6.48
CA PHE A 720 12.18 18.53 5.10
C PHE A 720 12.13 17.16 4.45
N PHE A 721 11.14 16.96 3.58
CA PHE A 721 11.07 15.82 2.67
C PHE A 721 10.88 16.32 1.24
N VAL A 722 11.81 15.98 0.35
CA VAL A 722 11.74 16.35 -1.07
C VAL A 722 10.93 15.30 -1.80
N SER A 723 9.88 15.73 -2.50
CA SER A 723 9.00 14.82 -3.23
C SER A 723 9.71 14.12 -4.39
N MET A 724 9.00 13.25 -5.11
CA MET A 724 9.60 12.49 -6.19
C MET A 724 10.14 13.38 -7.32
N SER A 725 11.32 13.03 -7.83
CA SER A 725 11.82 13.53 -9.10
C SER A 725 11.27 12.68 -10.24
N PRO A 726 10.65 13.28 -11.27
CA PRO A 726 10.12 12.54 -12.42
C PRO A 726 11.24 12.04 -13.35
N THR A 727 10.86 11.22 -14.33
CA THR A 727 11.74 10.71 -15.39
C THR A 727 11.09 10.87 -16.75
N HIS A 728 11.88 11.16 -17.78
CA HIS A 728 11.38 11.44 -19.13
C HIS A 728 11.83 10.38 -20.14
N PHE A 729 11.35 9.14 -19.96
CA PHE A 729 11.75 8.01 -20.79
C PHE A 729 10.95 7.87 -22.09
N TRP A 730 9.80 8.52 -22.21
CA TRP A 730 8.87 8.24 -23.29
C TRP A 730 8.37 9.53 -23.94
N ALA A 731 8.86 9.82 -25.15
CA ALA A 731 8.57 11.09 -25.80
C ALA A 731 7.13 11.24 -26.33
N ASP A 732 6.39 10.13 -26.45
CA ASP A 732 4.95 10.15 -26.73
C ASP A 732 4.13 10.84 -25.62
N GLU A 733 4.66 10.92 -24.39
CA GLU A 733 4.00 11.63 -23.28
C GLU A 733 3.86 13.13 -23.53
N TRP A 734 4.72 13.71 -24.36
CA TRP A 734 4.68 15.12 -24.75
C TRP A 734 4.48 15.34 -26.26
N GLY A 735 3.82 14.37 -26.92
CA GLY A 735 3.34 14.51 -28.30
C GLY A 735 4.38 14.22 -29.39
N MET A 736 5.51 13.59 -29.05
CA MET A 736 6.54 13.17 -30.01
C MET A 736 6.38 11.67 -30.38
N ALA A 737 7.26 11.17 -31.26
CA ALA A 737 7.21 9.78 -31.71
C ALA A 737 7.51 8.77 -30.57
N SER A 738 6.87 7.61 -30.60
CA SER A 738 6.88 6.56 -29.56
C SER A 738 8.24 5.93 -29.25
N HIS A 739 9.27 6.18 -30.06
CA HIS A 739 10.62 5.63 -29.89
C HIS A 739 11.63 6.65 -29.34
N GLY A 740 11.19 7.87 -29.01
CA GLY A 740 12.03 8.91 -28.42
C GLY A 740 12.02 8.90 -26.88
N ASN A 741 12.98 9.60 -26.28
CA ASN A 741 13.07 9.90 -24.85
C ASN A 741 13.56 11.35 -24.66
N CYS A 742 14.14 11.70 -23.52
CA CYS A 742 14.71 13.04 -23.28
C CYS A 742 15.88 13.44 -24.21
N TYR A 743 16.38 12.54 -25.05
CA TYR A 743 17.41 12.82 -26.04
C TYR A 743 16.94 13.89 -27.04
N ASP A 744 17.80 14.89 -27.29
CA ASP A 744 17.54 16.09 -28.11
C ASP A 744 16.41 17.02 -27.63
N GLU A 745 15.84 16.80 -26.44
CA GLU A 745 14.84 17.70 -25.87
C GLU A 745 15.49 18.99 -25.36
N THR A 746 14.99 20.14 -25.82
CA THR A 746 15.61 21.46 -25.58
C THR A 746 14.66 22.52 -25.03
N GLU A 747 13.35 22.23 -25.00
CA GLU A 747 12.34 23.08 -24.40
C GLU A 747 11.50 22.31 -23.37
N PRO A 748 10.99 22.98 -22.33
CA PRO A 748 10.01 22.41 -21.41
C PRO A 748 8.72 21.98 -22.12
N ILE A 749 7.96 21.11 -21.46
CA ILE A 749 6.59 20.79 -21.82
C ILE A 749 5.71 22.02 -21.53
N LYS A 750 4.94 22.44 -22.54
CA LYS A 750 4.07 23.62 -22.48
C LYS A 750 2.63 23.30 -22.06
N GLU A 751 2.23 22.03 -22.14
CA GLU A 751 0.89 21.59 -21.75
C GLU A 751 0.72 21.69 -20.24
N GLU A 752 -0.12 22.61 -19.77
CA GLU A 752 -0.43 22.75 -18.35
C GLU A 752 -1.09 21.47 -17.80
N GLY A 753 -0.67 21.07 -16.61
CA GLY A 753 -1.19 19.86 -15.95
C GLY A 753 -0.58 18.57 -16.48
N HIS A 754 0.51 18.62 -17.24
CA HIS A 754 1.25 17.44 -17.67
C HIS A 754 1.62 16.54 -16.49
N TRP A 755 1.47 15.23 -16.68
CA TRP A 755 1.79 14.20 -15.69
C TRP A 755 2.37 12.97 -16.40
N GLY A 756 3.63 12.63 -16.12
CA GLY A 756 4.32 11.52 -16.75
C GLY A 756 3.92 10.17 -16.14
N ARG A 757 4.03 9.08 -16.93
CA ARG A 757 3.79 7.70 -16.43
C ARG A 757 4.83 7.28 -15.40
N GLY A 758 5.99 7.94 -15.38
CA GLY A 758 7.08 7.68 -14.46
C GLY A 758 6.86 8.16 -13.03
N SER A 759 5.80 8.95 -12.77
CA SER A 759 5.49 9.58 -11.48
C SER A 759 4.29 8.91 -10.81
N ASP A 760 4.57 8.13 -9.75
CA ASP A 760 3.57 7.32 -9.06
C ASP A 760 2.85 8.07 -7.93
N THR A 761 1.65 8.56 -8.22
CA THR A 761 0.76 9.22 -7.24
C THR A 761 0.49 8.38 -5.97
N LYS A 762 0.61 7.05 -6.01
CA LYS A 762 0.44 6.20 -4.82
C LYS A 762 1.63 6.33 -3.87
N MET A 763 2.85 6.42 -4.41
CA MET A 763 4.06 6.63 -3.61
C MET A 763 4.10 8.04 -3.02
N MET A 764 3.67 9.07 -3.76
CA MET A 764 3.52 10.43 -3.22
C MET A 764 2.54 10.45 -2.04
N ARG A 765 1.35 9.85 -2.20
CA ARG A 765 0.38 9.75 -1.11
C ARG A 765 0.93 8.99 0.09
N ALA A 766 1.74 7.96 -0.11
CA ALA A 766 2.38 7.25 1.01
C ALA A 766 3.32 8.16 1.83
N VAL A 767 4.04 9.08 1.19
CA VAL A 767 4.88 10.08 1.87
C VAL A 767 4.02 11.11 2.60
N GLU A 768 2.98 11.64 1.94
CA GLU A 768 2.03 12.59 2.53
C GLU A 768 1.36 11.99 3.78
N GLU A 769 0.84 10.76 3.68
CA GLU A 769 0.28 9.99 4.80
C GLU A 769 1.29 9.85 5.96
N ALA A 770 2.55 9.53 5.67
CA ALA A 770 3.58 9.39 6.70
C ALA A 770 3.92 10.72 7.39
N ILE A 771 3.92 11.82 6.65
CA ILE A 771 4.20 13.16 7.18
C ILE A 771 3.02 13.70 7.98
N ASP A 772 1.79 13.47 7.52
CA ASP A 772 0.58 13.85 8.25
C ASP A 772 0.50 13.14 9.61
N LEU A 773 0.87 11.85 9.65
CA LEU A 773 1.00 11.10 10.91
C LEU A 773 2.03 11.69 11.86
N LEU A 774 3.19 12.15 11.36
CA LEU A 774 4.17 12.85 12.19
C LEU A 774 3.62 14.18 12.72
N LYS A 775 2.88 14.91 11.88
CA LYS A 775 2.27 16.20 12.23
C LYS A 775 1.23 16.03 13.34
N GLU A 776 0.39 15.00 13.28
CA GLU A 776 -0.54 14.63 14.35
C GLU A 776 0.16 14.36 15.69
N ARG A 777 1.41 13.86 15.64
CA ARG A 777 2.25 13.57 16.81
C ARG A 777 3.14 14.74 17.23
N GLY A 778 3.00 15.91 16.61
CA GLY A 778 3.71 17.13 16.97
C GLY A 778 5.07 17.33 16.29
N LEU A 779 5.47 16.48 15.34
CA LEU A 779 6.64 16.70 14.49
C LEU A 779 6.22 17.19 13.11
N SER A 780 6.56 18.44 12.78
CA SER A 780 6.28 18.99 11.45
C SER A 780 7.42 18.69 10.49
N VAL A 781 7.12 17.98 9.40
CA VAL A 781 8.00 17.82 8.24
C VAL A 781 7.44 18.64 7.09
N LYS A 782 8.22 19.58 6.56
CA LYS A 782 7.82 20.39 5.39
C LYS A 782 8.13 19.63 4.10
N VAL A 783 7.13 19.46 3.24
CA VAL A 783 7.33 18.85 1.92
C VAL A 783 7.84 19.90 0.94
N VAL A 784 9.02 19.67 0.38
CA VAL A 784 9.50 20.41 -0.80
C VAL A 784 8.92 19.69 -2.02
N ASN A 785 7.70 20.07 -2.41
CA ASN A 785 6.98 19.42 -3.51
C ASN A 785 7.52 19.90 -4.86
N ILE A 786 8.37 19.07 -5.46
CA ILE A 786 9.09 19.33 -6.71
C ILE A 786 8.53 18.55 -7.90
N THR A 787 7.56 17.65 -7.69
CA THR A 787 7.17 16.66 -8.70
C THR A 787 6.61 17.35 -9.94
N GLN A 788 5.52 18.10 -9.78
CA GLN A 788 4.80 18.70 -10.92
C GLN A 788 5.67 19.74 -11.64
N LEU A 789 6.39 20.60 -10.91
CA LEU A 789 7.27 21.57 -11.56
C LEU A 789 8.37 20.87 -12.36
N SER A 790 8.87 19.72 -11.91
CA SER A 790 9.93 19.00 -12.60
C SER A 790 9.41 18.18 -13.80
N GLU A 791 8.12 17.80 -13.81
CA GLU A 791 7.48 17.09 -14.93
C GLU A 791 7.47 17.93 -16.21
N TYR A 792 7.49 19.26 -16.09
CA TYR A 792 7.60 20.10 -17.28
C TYR A 792 9.00 20.08 -17.90
N ARG A 793 10.02 19.58 -17.20
CA ARG A 793 11.42 19.85 -17.51
C ARG A 793 12.12 18.74 -18.28
N LYS A 794 11.48 18.16 -19.28
CA LYS A 794 12.12 17.18 -20.19
C LYS A 794 13.46 17.64 -20.78
N ASP A 795 13.66 18.95 -20.91
CA ASP A 795 14.90 19.60 -21.36
C ASP A 795 16.04 19.57 -20.33
N GLY A 796 15.76 19.40 -19.04
CA GLY A 796 16.73 19.57 -17.96
C GLY A 796 17.68 18.39 -17.71
N HIS A 797 17.47 17.25 -18.38
CA HIS A 797 18.24 16.03 -18.15
C HIS A 797 19.64 16.05 -18.80
N PRO A 798 20.65 15.36 -18.24
CA PRO A 798 21.95 15.19 -18.89
C PRO A 798 21.87 14.52 -20.23
N SER A 799 20.91 13.60 -20.43
CA SER A 799 20.84 12.77 -21.61
C SER A 799 22.19 12.05 -21.79
N ILE A 800 22.90 12.27 -22.90
CA ILE A 800 24.22 11.70 -23.16
C ILE A 800 25.38 12.53 -22.58
N HIS A 801 25.12 13.76 -22.16
CA HIS A 801 26.11 14.76 -21.77
C HIS A 801 26.52 14.62 -20.31
N ARG A 802 27.15 13.50 -20.00
CA ARG A 802 27.71 13.25 -18.66
C ARG A 802 28.86 12.26 -18.75
N LYS A 803 29.61 12.13 -17.66
CA LYS A 803 30.60 11.07 -17.55
C LYS A 803 29.96 9.69 -17.61
N GLN A 804 30.33 8.94 -18.64
CA GLN A 804 30.02 7.52 -18.78
C GLN A 804 31.10 6.74 -18.03
N TRP A 805 30.69 5.95 -17.05
CA TRP A 805 31.61 5.15 -16.22
C TRP A 805 31.98 3.83 -16.88
N GLU A 806 31.09 3.31 -17.72
CA GLU A 806 31.33 2.13 -18.54
C GLU A 806 31.60 2.57 -19.99
N PRO A 807 32.54 1.92 -20.70
CA PRO A 807 32.70 2.12 -22.13
C PRO A 807 31.39 1.80 -22.87
N LEU A 808 30.96 2.70 -23.75
CA LEU A 808 29.78 2.50 -24.59
C LEU A 808 30.09 1.47 -25.69
N THR A 809 29.11 0.62 -26.01
CA THR A 809 29.20 -0.31 -27.13
C THR A 809 29.08 0.41 -28.48
N GLU A 810 29.51 -0.22 -29.58
CA GLU A 810 29.32 0.34 -30.93
C GLU A 810 27.85 0.62 -31.24
N GLU A 811 26.94 -0.26 -30.81
CA GLU A 811 25.49 -0.09 -30.94
C GLU A 811 24.97 1.13 -30.17
N GLN A 812 25.45 1.32 -28.94
CA GLN A 812 25.10 2.49 -28.14
C GLN A 812 25.60 3.78 -28.79
N ILE A 813 26.85 3.81 -29.25
CA ILE A 813 27.42 4.96 -29.95
C ILE A 813 26.61 5.30 -31.22
N ALA A 814 26.17 4.28 -31.97
CA ALA A 814 25.34 4.44 -33.15
C ALA A 814 23.90 4.93 -32.83
N ASN A 815 23.41 4.67 -31.61
CA ASN A 815 22.08 5.10 -31.15
C ASN A 815 22.17 5.84 -29.80
N PRO A 816 22.50 7.15 -29.80
CA PRO A 816 22.64 7.94 -28.58
C PRO A 816 21.46 7.94 -27.61
N SER A 817 20.23 7.84 -28.15
CA SER A 817 19.01 7.73 -27.36
C SER A 817 19.02 6.50 -26.42
N SER A 818 19.69 5.40 -26.81
CA SER A 818 19.73 4.15 -26.04
C SER A 818 20.46 4.25 -24.70
N TYR A 819 21.35 5.24 -24.52
CA TYR A 819 22.12 5.42 -23.28
C TYR A 819 21.89 6.80 -22.64
N ALA A 820 20.87 7.53 -23.10
CA ALA A 820 20.48 8.81 -22.53
C ALA A 820 20.00 8.65 -21.07
N ASP A 821 20.56 9.46 -20.17
CA ASP A 821 20.10 9.56 -18.79
C ASP A 821 18.94 10.56 -18.70
N CYS A 822 17.73 10.01 -18.60
CA CYS A 822 16.48 10.75 -18.42
C CYS A 822 15.95 10.66 -16.98
N ILE A 823 16.86 10.49 -16.02
CA ILE A 823 16.58 10.41 -14.59
C ILE A 823 17.20 11.60 -13.86
N HIS A 824 18.51 11.79 -14.00
CA HIS A 824 19.26 12.83 -13.28
C HIS A 824 19.12 14.19 -13.97
N TRP A 825 19.67 15.25 -13.38
CA TRP A 825 19.50 16.62 -13.87
C TRP A 825 20.85 17.28 -14.14
N CYS A 826 20.92 18.06 -15.21
CA CYS A 826 22.05 18.95 -15.44
C CYS A 826 22.13 20.03 -14.35
N LEU A 827 23.34 20.47 -14.02
CA LEU A 827 23.60 21.61 -13.17
C LEU A 827 24.47 22.65 -13.90
N PRO A 828 24.16 23.96 -13.80
CA PRO A 828 22.96 24.55 -13.19
C PRO A 828 21.68 24.12 -13.93
N GLY A 829 20.55 24.06 -13.23
CA GLY A 829 19.30 23.53 -13.79
C GLY A 829 18.19 23.30 -12.78
N VAL A 830 17.39 22.26 -13.00
CA VAL A 830 16.15 21.97 -12.26
C VAL A 830 16.36 21.87 -10.73
N PRO A 831 17.42 21.21 -10.21
CA PRO A 831 17.66 21.15 -8.77
C PRO A 831 17.95 22.51 -8.12
N ASP A 832 18.37 23.53 -8.89
CA ASP A 832 18.56 24.88 -8.35
C ASP A 832 17.20 25.46 -7.92
N ALA A 833 16.15 25.26 -8.72
CA ALA A 833 14.80 25.68 -8.35
C ALA A 833 14.28 24.93 -7.10
N TRP A 834 14.64 23.65 -6.93
CA TRP A 834 14.31 22.91 -5.70
C TRP A 834 14.99 23.53 -4.49
N ASN A 835 16.24 23.98 -4.64
CA ASN A 835 16.99 24.65 -3.60
C ASN A 835 16.54 26.10 -3.36
N GLU A 836 15.99 26.81 -4.35
CA GLU A 836 15.34 28.11 -4.13
C GLU A 836 14.08 27.97 -3.27
N ILE A 837 13.27 26.92 -3.50
CA ILE A 837 12.12 26.60 -2.65
C ILE A 837 12.58 26.22 -1.23
N LEU A 838 13.58 25.34 -1.11
CA LEU A 838 14.15 24.97 0.19
C LEU A 838 14.74 26.18 0.93
N TYR A 839 15.50 27.03 0.23
CA TYR A 839 16.06 28.27 0.76
C TYR A 839 14.96 29.17 1.32
N SER A 840 13.86 29.33 0.58
CA SER A 840 12.69 30.12 1.01
C SER A 840 12.14 29.65 2.35
N TYR A 841 12.03 28.33 2.56
CA TYR A 841 11.58 27.77 3.82
C TYR A 841 12.61 27.91 4.96
N ILE A 842 13.91 27.86 4.66
CA ILE A 842 14.96 27.95 5.69
C ILE A 842 15.10 29.38 6.23
N ILE A 843 14.87 30.38 5.38
CA ILE A 843 15.01 31.81 5.75
C ILE A 843 13.71 32.45 6.25
N SER A 844 12.55 31.85 5.96
CA SER A 844 11.28 32.22 6.61
C SER A 844 11.30 31.86 8.09
#